data_AF-A0A957MUH1-F1
#
_entry.id   AF-A0A957MUH1-F1
#
_cell.length_a   1.000
_cell.length_b   1.000
_cell.length_c   1.000
_cell.angle_alpha   90.00
_cell.angle_beta   90.00
_cell.angle_gamma   90.00
#
_symmetry.space_group_name_H-M   'P 1'
#
loop_
_entity.id
_entity.type
_entity.pdbx_description
1 polymer ?
#
loop_
_entity_poly.entity_id
_entity_poly.type
_entity_poly.pdbx_seq_one_letter_code
_entity_poly.pdbx_strand_id
1 'polypeptide(L)'
;MKADFSRMTFDEQKHYSSVLYQQGRVLTDADFNEAQAIHQHRDTTTARAVIGPAGTPKYDEIDGQPLPNGGFELAIDANGDLAIGPGHYYVDGILCENEAAVAYSQQPSLPEPEPILASLEAAGAAVGLVYFDVFEREQTALDRPELREGVLGGPDTTARAEVVWQVKVLPVPSIALADAAMAGLSARVDAVRDLRQMLAKADTEDERRSMRRALRTAVRALAADAAAAGIACDLSPAEWDALTAPRAPQMAVDTPPVSPDDGPCAAPPDADFLGPENQLYRVEVHSTGAGGSRATSRIKWSRENGSVVAKIERVGAATSGVVSGNVLGVHSTGRDSYLGFHNGDWVEYIDDVLELNGGAGELVQIAADPENNEITLSAAVTVRFAHHPKLRRWDQGATTATRNGGTGSVANDVSGVPMNTADDAWLLLEHNIWVSFADAVYRPGDYWMLAARAATGTVEFPAGLQPADGVAHHYARLGFVMLDAAGQLQVVLDCRPLFPPLTDLRAEDVTFDNTLCQMPDTQTVQDALEQLCQRPTGGGPSPCVVVGVEGAESLEKVIDRLLESGATTLCLCLMPGEHVISDRIWDMSGSRRAIHLTIKGCGPESRIVIQERMTFIGWAAVTLRDVAVEYVAGVRPEMGLRFVRCRDVTVEGCSFEGATIGGALLLLSDVDRALVAASQFDAVIQGGYTPIRELLAKVGGPFGAVGEVLDAQIAGRIYGERSAEVGEELAKLSAAQRQKLNKQLQSVSSDQALGDEVRFAFTKVSLVLAAKTPQAADLTATLLDLRRAALRFRPGVALLLENGTLTRVGQEFPEIGQIARFDVDDQIILRGNRMDGLLALYAPPMNPDEELKFLGSLSQLLEVRDKLFLIELAGNTLQLVDNRLLKVTMPQVLWEQLLKIAQGGATDSVLQILFRELIVQGNVIAEDRNAFVAGRITMANNIFAKSPRDDLGILGVAIAHSAVYTGNQGQGDENARLTVRHLARFPRDIRPYAAINHGFTLT
;
A
#
# COMPACT_ATOMS: atom_id res chain seq x y z
N MET A 1 -18.43 30.92 32.14
CA MET A 1 -19.89 31.12 31.99
C MET A 1 -20.42 31.79 33.25
N LYS A 2 -21.23 32.85 33.15
CA LYS A 2 -21.71 33.71 34.27
C LYS A 2 -23.24 33.77 34.39
N ALA A 3 -23.99 32.94 33.67
CA ALA A 3 -25.44 32.81 33.84
C ALA A 3 -25.80 32.17 35.20
N ASP A 4 -27.05 32.37 35.62
CA ASP A 4 -27.57 31.85 36.88
C ASP A 4 -27.93 30.36 36.73
N PHE A 5 -27.15 29.50 37.39
CA PHE A 5 -27.29 28.04 37.34
C PHE A 5 -27.52 27.49 38.75
N SER A 6 -28.29 26.42 38.89
CA SER A 6 -28.46 25.75 40.20
C SER A 6 -27.16 25.11 40.70
N ARG A 7 -26.44 24.45 39.78
CA ARG A 7 -25.12 23.80 39.94
C ARG A 7 -24.63 23.20 38.61
N MET A 8 -23.33 22.95 38.52
CA MET A 8 -22.71 22.12 37.48
C MET A 8 -22.24 20.80 38.12
N THR A 9 -22.68 19.66 37.59
CA THR A 9 -22.46 18.33 38.21
C THR A 9 -21.61 17.37 37.39
N PHE A 10 -21.28 17.74 36.15
CA PHE A 10 -20.46 16.90 35.28
C PHE A 10 -19.07 16.65 35.87
N ASP A 11 -18.65 15.39 35.84
CA ASP A 11 -17.36 14.92 36.33
C ASP A 11 -16.86 13.81 35.40
N GLU A 12 -15.81 14.11 34.64
CA GLU A 12 -15.24 13.19 33.65
C GLU A 12 -14.73 11.87 34.26
N GLN A 13 -14.36 11.86 35.54
CA GLN A 13 -13.82 10.68 36.23
C GLN A 13 -14.90 9.65 36.57
N LYS A 14 -16.18 10.03 36.54
CA LYS A 14 -17.30 9.11 36.78
C LYS A 14 -17.68 8.29 35.55
N HIS A 15 -17.22 8.69 34.37
CA HIS A 15 -17.43 7.98 33.10
C HIS A 15 -18.91 7.70 32.76
N TYR A 16 -19.80 8.63 33.10
CA TYR A 16 -21.21 8.53 32.70
C TYR A 16 -21.38 8.76 31.19
N SER A 17 -22.31 8.03 30.57
CA SER A 17 -22.60 8.14 29.13
C SER A 17 -23.88 8.92 28.80
N SER A 18 -24.77 9.11 29.78
CA SER A 18 -26.04 9.81 29.63
C SER A 18 -26.73 10.07 30.98
N VAL A 19 -27.70 10.99 30.99
CA VAL A 19 -28.64 11.21 32.10
C VAL A 19 -29.98 10.54 31.77
N LEU A 20 -30.56 9.81 32.73
CA LEU A 20 -31.80 9.04 32.53
C LEU A 20 -32.95 9.62 33.35
N TYR A 21 -34.02 10.07 32.68
CA TYR A 21 -35.22 10.53 33.36
C TYR A 21 -35.96 9.40 34.09
N GLN A 22 -36.38 9.69 35.31
CA GLN A 22 -37.17 8.78 36.12
C GLN A 22 -38.61 9.25 36.20
N GLN A 23 -39.54 8.30 36.04
CA GLN A 23 -40.98 8.60 36.04
C GLN A 23 -41.39 9.31 37.34
N GLY A 24 -42.08 10.44 37.20
CA GLY A 24 -42.66 11.20 38.31
C GLY A 24 -41.67 12.09 39.09
N ARG A 25 -40.42 12.23 38.64
CA ARG A 25 -39.43 13.13 39.25
C ARG A 25 -39.35 14.48 38.52
N VAL A 26 -38.95 15.51 39.24
CA VAL A 26 -38.75 16.87 38.71
C VAL A 26 -37.48 16.91 37.88
N LEU A 27 -37.54 17.61 36.74
CA LEU A 27 -36.38 17.91 35.90
C LEU A 27 -35.76 19.24 36.35
N THR A 28 -34.45 19.26 36.56
CA THR A 28 -33.69 20.48 36.89
C THR A 28 -32.80 20.91 35.73
N ASP A 29 -32.38 22.18 35.74
CA ASP A 29 -31.38 22.71 34.80
C ASP A 29 -30.04 21.94 34.91
N ALA A 30 -29.65 21.54 36.11
CA ALA A 30 -28.45 20.74 36.34
C ALA A 30 -28.46 19.41 35.58
N ASP A 31 -29.60 18.70 35.54
CA ASP A 31 -29.73 17.43 34.81
C ASP A 31 -29.55 17.62 33.29
N PHE A 32 -30.09 18.73 32.75
CA PHE A 32 -29.97 19.06 31.34
C PHE A 32 -28.53 19.47 30.99
N ASN A 33 -27.92 20.32 31.80
CA ASN A 33 -26.55 20.80 31.61
C ASN A 33 -25.54 19.65 31.72
N GLU A 34 -25.71 18.72 32.67
CA GLU A 34 -24.87 17.53 32.79
C GLU A 34 -25.01 16.62 31.56
N ALA A 35 -26.23 16.41 31.05
CA ALA A 35 -26.44 15.62 29.83
C ALA A 35 -25.72 16.23 28.62
N GLN A 36 -25.76 17.55 28.45
CA GLN A 36 -25.05 18.26 27.39
C GLN A 36 -23.54 18.14 27.54
N ALA A 37 -23.01 18.38 28.76
CA ALA A 37 -21.58 18.28 29.04
C ALA A 37 -21.03 16.86 28.78
N ILE A 38 -21.78 15.80 29.14
CA ILE A 38 -21.41 14.41 28.84
C ILE A 38 -21.28 14.18 27.33
N HIS A 39 -22.24 14.66 26.53
CA HIS A 39 -22.21 14.52 25.08
C HIS A 39 -21.06 15.33 24.46
N GLN A 40 -20.90 16.59 24.86
CA GLN A 40 -19.82 17.47 24.41
C GLN A 40 -18.43 16.87 24.72
N HIS A 41 -18.23 16.35 25.93
CA HIS A 41 -16.99 15.67 26.31
C HIS A 41 -16.73 14.45 25.42
N ARG A 42 -17.76 13.64 25.13
CA ARG A 42 -17.61 12.48 24.25
C ARG A 42 -17.27 12.89 22.82
N ASP A 43 -17.93 13.91 22.29
CA ASP A 43 -17.77 14.35 20.90
C ASP A 43 -16.39 14.98 20.69
N THR A 44 -15.96 15.88 21.58
CA THR A 44 -14.61 16.48 21.57
C THR A 44 -13.51 15.44 21.78
N THR A 45 -13.67 14.52 22.75
CA THR A 45 -12.70 13.44 22.98
C THR A 45 -12.58 12.51 21.77
N THR A 46 -13.70 12.18 21.12
CA THR A 46 -13.71 11.34 19.92
C THR A 46 -13.03 12.05 18.75
N ALA A 47 -13.37 13.32 18.51
CA ALA A 47 -12.76 14.12 17.45
C ALA A 47 -11.24 14.24 17.66
N ARG A 48 -10.79 14.55 18.88
CA ARG A 48 -9.37 14.62 19.23
C ARG A 48 -8.64 13.28 19.03
N ALA A 49 -9.29 12.15 19.35
CA ALA A 49 -8.69 10.83 19.17
C ALA A 49 -8.54 10.42 17.69
N VAL A 50 -9.47 10.85 16.83
CA VAL A 50 -9.46 10.52 15.39
C VAL A 50 -8.57 11.47 14.59
N ILE A 51 -8.61 12.77 14.90
CA ILE A 51 -7.93 13.83 14.15
C ILE A 51 -6.52 14.09 14.72
N GLY A 52 -6.38 13.99 16.04
CA GLY A 52 -5.22 14.45 16.79
C GLY A 52 -5.49 15.77 17.54
N PRO A 53 -4.44 16.40 18.11
CA PRO A 53 -4.57 17.65 18.87
C PRO A 53 -5.07 18.85 18.05
N ALA A 54 -4.87 18.84 16.74
CA ALA A 54 -5.38 19.85 15.84
C ALA A 54 -5.45 19.32 14.41
N GLY A 55 -6.29 19.92 13.55
CA GLY A 55 -6.22 19.71 12.10
C GLY A 55 -7.43 20.18 11.33
N THR A 56 -7.27 20.24 10.01
CA THR A 56 -8.33 20.59 9.05
C THR A 56 -8.57 19.44 8.06
N PRO A 57 -9.82 19.21 7.62
CA PRO A 57 -10.07 18.28 6.51
C PRO A 57 -9.27 18.67 5.27
N LYS A 58 -8.67 17.66 4.60
CA LYS A 58 -7.92 17.82 3.33
C LYS A 58 -8.85 18.18 2.16
N TYR A 59 -10.07 17.65 2.18
CA TYR A 59 -11.11 17.90 1.19
C TYR A 59 -12.29 18.54 1.89
N ASP A 60 -12.11 19.81 2.26
CA ASP A 60 -13.14 20.59 2.93
C ASP A 60 -14.06 21.26 1.90
N GLU A 61 -15.24 21.69 2.32
CA GLU A 61 -16.19 22.41 1.48
C GLU A 61 -17.04 23.40 2.27
N ILE A 62 -17.40 24.52 1.64
CA ILE A 62 -18.42 25.45 2.14
C ILE A 62 -19.45 25.67 1.04
N ASP A 63 -20.74 25.55 1.38
CA ASP A 63 -21.85 25.68 0.43
C ASP A 63 -21.69 24.79 -0.83
N GLY A 64 -21.07 23.61 -0.67
CA GLY A 64 -20.76 22.67 -1.76
C GLY A 64 -19.64 23.12 -2.70
N GLN A 65 -18.88 24.17 -2.36
CA GLN A 65 -17.68 24.58 -3.06
C GLN A 65 -16.44 23.95 -2.39
N PRO A 66 -15.64 23.17 -3.14
CA PRO A 66 -14.47 22.50 -2.57
C PRO A 66 -13.37 23.50 -2.22
N LEU A 67 -12.74 23.29 -1.06
CA LEU A 67 -11.58 24.01 -0.56
C LEU A 67 -10.33 23.14 -0.75
N PRO A 68 -9.55 23.35 -1.82
CA PRO A 68 -8.47 22.43 -2.20
C PRO A 68 -7.28 22.40 -1.23
N ASN A 69 -7.18 23.37 -0.32
CA ASN A 69 -6.09 23.53 0.65
C ASN A 69 -6.56 23.40 2.11
N GLY A 70 -7.76 22.84 2.32
CA GLY A 70 -8.43 22.77 3.62
C GLY A 70 -8.87 24.13 4.16
N GLY A 71 -9.51 24.10 5.33
CA GLY A 71 -10.02 25.28 6.02
C GLY A 71 -8.94 26.15 6.66
N PHE A 72 -9.22 27.46 6.80
CA PHE A 72 -8.33 28.43 7.45
C PHE A 72 -6.94 28.55 6.78
N GLU A 73 -6.90 28.50 5.44
CA GLU A 73 -5.65 28.73 4.70
C GLU A 73 -5.10 30.13 4.95
N LEU A 74 -3.80 30.23 5.24
CA LEU A 74 -3.10 31.49 5.43
C LEU A 74 -2.56 32.01 4.09
N ALA A 75 -2.88 33.26 3.77
CA ALA A 75 -2.35 33.96 2.60
C ALA A 75 -2.15 35.46 2.90
N ILE A 76 -1.46 36.18 2.04
CA ILE A 76 -1.39 37.64 2.09
C ILE A 76 -2.37 38.19 1.06
N ASP A 77 -3.28 39.07 1.48
CA ASP A 77 -4.28 39.67 0.60
C ASP A 77 -3.68 40.79 -0.28
N ALA A 78 -4.50 41.38 -1.15
CA ALA A 78 -4.08 42.45 -2.03
C ALA A 78 -3.70 43.76 -1.30
N ASN A 79 -4.08 43.91 -0.03
CA ASN A 79 -3.77 45.06 0.81
C ASN A 79 -2.52 44.83 1.66
N GLY A 80 -1.93 43.62 1.63
CA GLY A 80 -0.79 43.24 2.46
C GLY A 80 -1.17 42.76 3.86
N ASP A 81 -2.45 42.49 4.13
CA ASP A 81 -2.91 41.91 5.40
C ASP A 81 -2.90 40.36 5.33
N LEU A 82 -2.84 39.71 6.49
CA LEU A 82 -2.93 38.26 6.58
C LEU A 82 -4.39 37.83 6.37
N ALA A 83 -4.67 37.16 5.26
CA ALA A 83 -5.95 36.54 4.97
C ALA A 83 -6.05 35.14 5.60
N ILE A 84 -7.21 34.86 6.17
CA ILE A 84 -7.61 33.58 6.77
C ILE A 84 -8.73 33.01 5.91
N GLY A 85 -8.47 31.89 5.25
CA GLY A 85 -9.40 31.25 4.33
C GLY A 85 -10.65 30.68 5.03
N PRO A 86 -11.74 30.47 4.27
CA PRO A 86 -12.93 29.77 4.78
C PRO A 86 -12.61 28.31 5.12
N GLY A 87 -13.50 27.65 5.86
CA GLY A 87 -13.52 26.21 6.11
C GLY A 87 -13.61 25.84 7.59
N HIS A 88 -13.35 24.57 7.89
CA HIS A 88 -13.44 23.98 9.21
C HIS A 88 -12.05 23.67 9.76
N TYR A 89 -11.86 23.83 11.06
CA TYR A 89 -10.63 23.45 11.76
C TYR A 89 -10.96 22.90 13.13
N TYR A 90 -10.22 21.88 13.58
CA TYR A 90 -10.39 21.28 14.90
C TYR A 90 -9.19 21.60 15.78
N VAL A 91 -9.44 22.00 17.03
CA VAL A 91 -8.41 22.18 18.07
C VAL A 91 -8.85 21.43 19.32
N ASP A 92 -8.06 20.44 19.75
CA ASP A 92 -8.40 19.49 20.82
C ASP A 92 -9.81 18.87 20.68
N GLY A 93 -10.28 18.71 19.44
CA GLY A 93 -11.60 18.18 19.12
C GLY A 93 -12.74 19.20 19.09
N ILE A 94 -12.47 20.48 19.38
CA ILE A 94 -13.42 21.59 19.24
C ILE A 94 -13.46 22.03 17.78
N LEU A 95 -14.65 22.04 17.17
CA LEU A 95 -14.89 22.50 15.81
C LEU A 95 -14.92 24.03 15.73
N CYS A 96 -14.08 24.60 14.86
CA CYS A 96 -14.07 26.01 14.48
C CYS A 96 -14.55 26.13 13.04
N GLU A 97 -15.45 27.09 12.77
CA GLU A 97 -16.10 27.27 11.48
C GLU A 97 -15.86 28.70 10.99
N ASN A 98 -15.39 28.85 9.75
CA ASN A 98 -15.24 30.14 9.09
C ASN A 98 -15.90 30.14 7.72
N GLU A 99 -17.03 30.82 7.60
CA GLU A 99 -17.87 30.79 6.40
C GLU A 99 -17.27 31.50 5.18
N ALA A 100 -16.37 32.45 5.39
CA ALA A 100 -15.80 33.26 4.33
C ALA A 100 -14.35 33.65 4.62
N ALA A 101 -13.58 33.91 3.57
CA ALA A 101 -12.25 34.48 3.74
C ALA A 101 -12.33 35.82 4.49
N VAL A 102 -11.52 36.00 5.53
CA VAL A 102 -11.49 37.21 6.35
C VAL A 102 -10.05 37.68 6.54
N ALA A 103 -9.86 38.99 6.56
CA ALA A 103 -8.55 39.58 6.88
C ALA A 103 -8.31 39.52 8.40
N TYR A 104 -7.05 39.40 8.81
CA TYR A 104 -6.64 39.36 10.22
C TYR A 104 -7.18 40.55 11.01
N SER A 105 -7.17 41.74 10.39
CA SER A 105 -7.71 42.99 10.97
C SER A 105 -9.24 43.04 11.10
N GLN A 106 -9.96 42.10 10.47
CA GLN A 106 -11.43 42.09 10.37
C GLN A 106 -12.05 40.82 10.95
N GLN A 107 -11.29 40.04 11.72
CA GLN A 107 -11.78 38.82 12.35
C GLN A 107 -13.01 39.12 13.23
N PRO A 108 -14.10 38.34 13.13
CA PRO A 108 -15.35 38.62 13.85
C PRO A 108 -15.18 38.67 15.37
N SER A 109 -14.33 37.78 15.90
CA SER A 109 -14.15 37.59 17.33
C SER A 109 -12.81 38.10 17.87
N LEU A 110 -12.03 38.83 17.07
CA LEU A 110 -10.81 39.52 17.51
C LEU A 110 -10.93 41.02 17.18
N PRO A 111 -11.69 41.79 17.97
CA PRO A 111 -11.90 43.20 17.71
C PRO A 111 -10.63 44.02 17.99
N GLU A 112 -10.36 45.00 17.13
CA GLU A 112 -9.22 45.92 17.22
C GLU A 112 -7.85 45.23 17.42
N PRO A 113 -7.48 44.26 16.56
CA PRO A 113 -6.21 43.55 16.71
C PRO A 113 -5.03 44.50 16.46
N GLU A 114 -3.94 44.30 17.20
CA GLU A 114 -2.68 45.01 16.93
C GLU A 114 -2.18 44.65 15.51
N PRO A 115 -1.80 45.64 14.67
CA PRO A 115 -1.25 45.35 13.35
C PRO A 115 0.01 44.48 13.45
N ILE A 116 0.05 43.40 12.66
CA ILE A 116 1.14 42.40 12.70
C ILE A 116 2.52 43.05 12.56
N LEU A 117 2.68 43.97 11.60
CA LEU A 117 3.94 44.68 11.36
C LEU A 117 4.39 45.48 12.59
N ALA A 118 3.48 46.22 13.21
CA ALA A 118 3.79 47.02 14.40
C ALA A 118 4.19 46.13 15.59
N SER A 119 3.51 44.99 15.76
CA SER A 119 3.81 44.02 16.81
C SER A 119 5.19 43.37 16.63
N LEU A 120 5.54 43.01 15.39
CA LEU A 120 6.87 42.48 15.05
C LEU A 120 7.98 43.51 15.26
N GLU A 121 7.78 44.75 14.81
CA GLU A 121 8.72 45.86 14.99
C GLU A 121 8.95 46.18 16.48
N ALA A 122 7.87 46.26 17.28
CA ALA A 122 7.95 46.53 18.70
C ALA A 122 8.71 45.44 19.46
N ALA A 123 8.59 44.18 19.03
CA ALA A 123 9.33 43.05 19.58
C ALA A 123 10.76 42.90 19.01
N GLY A 124 11.13 43.68 17.98
CA GLY A 124 12.40 43.52 17.27
C GLY A 124 12.54 42.16 16.56
N ALA A 125 11.43 41.57 16.13
CA ALA A 125 11.37 40.26 15.51
C ALA A 125 11.12 40.36 13.99
N ALA A 126 11.84 39.56 13.19
CA ALA A 126 11.59 39.43 11.75
C ALA A 126 10.60 38.32 11.39
N VAL A 127 10.25 37.47 12.37
CA VAL A 127 9.44 36.26 12.22
C VAL A 127 8.33 36.26 13.27
N GLY A 128 7.13 35.86 12.85
CA GLY A 128 5.98 35.65 13.73
C GLY A 128 5.41 34.24 13.56
N LEU A 129 5.06 33.60 14.67
CA LEU A 129 4.29 32.34 14.69
C LEU A 129 2.80 32.69 14.65
N VAL A 130 2.11 32.26 13.62
CA VAL A 130 0.65 32.36 13.51
C VAL A 130 0.02 31.18 14.25
N TYR A 131 -0.91 31.47 15.14
CA TYR A 131 -1.55 30.46 15.98
C TYR A 131 -3.05 30.71 16.16
N PHE A 132 -3.77 29.64 16.45
CA PHE A 132 -5.15 29.64 16.90
C PHE A 132 -5.22 29.76 18.42
N ASP A 133 -6.14 30.59 18.89
CA ASP A 133 -6.62 30.65 20.27
C ASP A 133 -8.14 30.36 20.24
N VAL A 134 -8.54 29.21 20.79
CA VAL A 134 -9.91 28.70 20.73
C VAL A 134 -10.44 28.52 22.14
N PHE A 135 -11.63 29.05 22.40
CA PHE A 135 -12.26 28.97 23.72
C PHE A 135 -13.78 29.14 23.62
N GLU A 136 -14.50 28.77 24.68
CA GLU A 136 -15.95 28.96 24.74
C GLU A 136 -16.33 30.24 25.49
N ARG A 137 -17.19 31.04 24.88
CA ARG A 137 -17.78 32.25 25.47
C ARG A 137 -19.26 32.04 25.75
N GLU A 138 -19.74 32.64 26.83
CA GLU A 138 -21.17 32.72 27.11
C GLU A 138 -21.83 33.86 26.31
N GLN A 139 -22.95 33.54 25.68
CA GLN A 139 -23.84 34.47 25.00
C GLN A 139 -25.19 34.52 25.73
N THR A 140 -25.64 35.72 26.06
CA THR A 140 -26.89 35.97 26.77
C THR A 140 -27.86 36.78 25.91
N ALA A 141 -29.09 36.94 26.39
CA ALA A 141 -30.07 37.83 25.76
C ALA A 141 -29.64 39.31 25.73
N LEU A 142 -28.61 39.72 26.47
CA LEU A 142 -28.04 41.07 26.39
C LEU A 142 -27.14 41.25 25.16
N ASP A 143 -26.49 40.16 24.74
CA ASP A 143 -25.62 40.09 23.57
C ASP A 143 -26.43 39.84 22.30
N ARG A 144 -27.36 38.90 22.40
CA ARG A 144 -28.20 38.40 21.31
C ARG A 144 -29.68 38.54 21.71
N PRO A 145 -30.31 39.70 21.49
CA PRO A 145 -31.70 39.95 21.87
C PRO A 145 -32.70 38.90 21.36
N GLU A 146 -32.39 38.24 20.25
CA GLU A 146 -33.14 37.14 19.64
C GLU A 146 -33.22 35.87 20.50
N LEU A 147 -32.37 35.71 21.53
CA LEU A 147 -32.46 34.59 22.47
C LEU A 147 -33.68 34.67 23.40
N ARG A 148 -34.32 35.84 23.51
CA ARG A 148 -35.56 36.00 24.29
C ARG A 148 -36.74 35.37 23.56
N GLU A 149 -37.59 34.66 24.29
CA GLU A 149 -38.78 34.03 23.72
C GLU A 149 -39.85 35.09 23.36
N GLY A 150 -39.92 35.46 22.08
CA GLY A 150 -40.80 36.53 21.62
C GLY A 150 -42.29 36.29 21.88
N VAL A 151 -42.76 35.04 21.79
CA VAL A 151 -44.19 34.71 21.91
C VAL A 151 -44.66 34.75 23.36
N LEU A 152 -43.78 34.47 24.32
CA LEU A 152 -44.10 34.47 25.76
C LEU A 152 -43.85 35.83 26.43
N GLY A 153 -43.70 36.90 25.65
CA GLY A 153 -43.46 38.24 26.19
C GLY A 153 -41.99 38.53 26.51
N GLY A 154 -41.06 37.81 25.88
CA GLY A 154 -39.62 38.03 25.95
C GLY A 154 -38.89 37.47 27.18
N PRO A 155 -39.32 36.38 27.85
CA PRO A 155 -38.55 35.83 28.96
C PRO A 155 -37.18 35.35 28.48
N ASP A 156 -36.18 35.61 29.32
CA ASP A 156 -34.86 35.01 29.21
C ASP A 156 -34.89 33.62 29.86
N THR A 157 -34.52 32.59 29.10
CA THR A 157 -34.71 31.19 29.50
C THR A 157 -33.42 30.42 29.60
N THR A 158 -32.47 30.64 28.68
CA THR A 158 -31.23 29.87 28.56
C THR A 158 -30.15 30.71 27.89
N ALA A 159 -28.91 30.58 28.34
CA ALA A 159 -27.73 31.12 27.66
C ALA A 159 -27.26 30.18 26.53
N ARG A 160 -26.30 30.63 25.72
CA ARG A 160 -25.59 29.80 24.73
C ARG A 160 -24.10 29.81 25.04
N ALA A 161 -23.43 28.68 24.78
CA ALA A 161 -21.99 28.65 24.63
C ALA A 161 -21.67 28.86 23.14
N GLU A 162 -20.80 29.80 22.83
CA GLU A 162 -20.27 30.08 21.50
C GLU A 162 -18.81 29.67 21.46
N VAL A 163 -18.44 28.85 20.48
CA VAL A 163 -17.02 28.57 20.20
C VAL A 163 -16.43 29.81 19.54
N VAL A 164 -15.48 30.42 20.22
CA VAL A 164 -14.70 31.54 19.72
C VAL A 164 -13.38 31.01 19.18
N TRP A 165 -13.04 31.42 17.97
CA TRP A 165 -11.72 31.23 17.39
C TRP A 165 -11.09 32.59 17.08
N GLN A 166 -9.79 32.70 17.33
CA GLN A 166 -8.99 33.86 16.99
C GLN A 166 -7.66 33.39 16.40
N VAL A 167 -7.31 33.93 15.24
CA VAL A 167 -5.96 33.81 14.68
C VAL A 167 -5.13 34.98 15.18
N LYS A 168 -4.05 34.68 15.89
CA LYS A 168 -3.12 35.66 16.48
C LYS A 168 -1.71 35.42 15.95
N VAL A 169 -0.87 36.46 16.03
CA VAL A 169 0.55 36.36 15.66
C VAL A 169 1.40 36.59 16.90
N LEU A 170 2.29 35.64 17.19
CA LEU A 170 3.26 35.71 18.27
C LEU A 170 4.63 36.08 17.69
N PRO A 171 5.20 37.27 17.99
CA PRO A 171 6.56 37.62 17.57
C PRO A 171 7.59 36.65 18.16
N VAL A 172 8.55 36.20 17.34
CA VAL A 172 9.58 35.22 17.75
C VAL A 172 10.98 35.83 17.59
N PRO A 173 11.42 36.72 18.51
CA PRO A 173 12.73 37.37 18.42
C PRO A 173 13.90 36.41 18.58
N SER A 174 13.67 35.20 19.12
CA SER A 174 14.71 34.16 19.22
C SER A 174 15.22 33.66 17.86
N ILE A 175 14.49 33.91 16.77
CA ILE A 175 14.90 33.55 15.40
C ILE A 175 15.51 34.77 14.73
N ALA A 176 16.84 34.81 14.65
CA ALA A 176 17.57 35.84 13.93
C ALA A 176 17.86 35.40 12.49
N LEU A 177 17.18 36.00 11.51
CA LEU A 177 17.39 35.74 10.09
C LEU A 177 18.43 36.70 9.51
N ALA A 178 19.46 36.16 8.85
CA ALA A 178 20.36 36.96 8.03
C ALA A 178 19.70 37.33 6.69
N ASP A 179 20.04 38.49 6.13
CA ASP A 179 19.47 39.00 4.86
C ASP A 179 19.49 37.98 3.71
N ALA A 180 20.57 37.21 3.59
CA ALA A 180 20.71 36.19 2.55
C ALA A 180 19.72 35.02 2.73
N ALA A 181 19.46 34.60 3.98
CA ALA A 181 18.49 33.54 4.28
C ALA A 181 17.07 34.04 4.03
N MET A 182 16.76 35.28 4.44
CA MET A 182 15.48 35.94 4.19
C MET A 182 15.19 36.06 2.68
N ALA A 183 16.16 36.50 1.89
CA ALA A 183 16.03 36.58 0.43
C ALA A 183 15.83 35.20 -0.21
N GLY A 184 16.55 34.18 0.27
CA GLY A 184 16.40 32.80 -0.19
C GLY A 184 15.01 32.22 0.10
N LEU A 185 14.49 32.42 1.32
CA LEU A 185 13.15 32.00 1.71
C LEU A 185 12.07 32.72 0.93
N SER A 186 12.17 34.04 0.74
CA SER A 186 11.22 34.81 -0.08
C SER A 186 11.15 34.25 -1.50
N ALA A 187 12.29 33.93 -2.13
CA ALA A 187 12.30 33.36 -3.47
C ALA A 187 11.62 31.97 -3.53
N ARG A 188 11.74 31.15 -2.48
CA ARG A 188 11.04 29.86 -2.36
C ARG A 188 9.53 30.04 -2.19
N VAL A 189 9.11 31.00 -1.37
CA VAL A 189 7.70 31.35 -1.17
C VAL A 189 7.08 31.80 -2.49
N ASP A 190 7.76 32.68 -3.23
CA ASP A 190 7.33 33.13 -4.56
C ASP A 190 7.17 31.95 -5.54
N ALA A 191 8.14 31.04 -5.58
CA ALA A 191 8.08 29.85 -6.45
C ALA A 191 6.90 28.92 -6.11
N VAL A 192 6.61 28.72 -4.81
CA VAL A 192 5.45 27.93 -4.36
C VAL A 192 4.14 28.62 -4.75
N ARG A 193 4.05 29.94 -4.56
CA ARG A 193 2.88 30.74 -4.96
C ARG A 193 2.62 30.64 -6.45
N ASP A 194 3.66 30.79 -7.28
CA ASP A 194 3.55 30.71 -8.74
C ASP A 194 3.08 29.32 -9.19
N LEU A 195 3.63 28.24 -8.60
CA LEU A 195 3.21 26.87 -8.88
C LEU A 195 1.75 26.61 -8.47
N ARG A 196 1.27 27.17 -7.35
CA ARG A 196 -0.15 27.10 -6.96
C ARG A 196 -1.04 27.79 -7.99
N GLN A 197 -0.65 28.98 -8.46
CA GLN A 197 -1.38 29.70 -9.51
C GLN A 197 -1.40 28.95 -10.84
N MET A 198 -0.29 28.31 -11.21
CA MET A 198 -0.21 27.47 -12.41
C MET A 198 -1.10 26.24 -12.28
N LEU A 199 -1.08 25.57 -11.13
CA LEU A 199 -1.92 24.40 -10.85
C LEU A 199 -3.42 24.75 -10.95
N ALA A 200 -3.83 25.91 -10.42
CA ALA A 200 -5.21 26.38 -10.51
C ALA A 200 -5.67 26.68 -11.96
N LYS A 201 -4.72 26.98 -12.86
CA LYS A 201 -4.97 27.26 -14.28
C LYS A 201 -4.76 26.05 -15.20
N ALA A 202 -4.44 24.87 -14.66
CA ALA A 202 -4.14 23.69 -15.46
C ALA A 202 -5.40 23.05 -16.06
N ASP A 203 -5.39 22.86 -17.38
CA ASP A 203 -6.54 22.41 -18.16
C ASP A 203 -6.61 20.88 -18.29
N THR A 204 -5.47 20.19 -18.25
CA THR A 204 -5.38 18.73 -18.39
C THR A 204 -4.98 18.03 -17.09
N GLU A 205 -5.40 16.76 -16.91
CA GLU A 205 -5.03 15.99 -15.72
C GLU A 205 -3.53 15.66 -15.67
N ASP A 206 -2.88 15.50 -16.82
CA ASP A 206 -1.43 15.30 -16.90
C ASP A 206 -0.65 16.56 -16.47
N GLU A 207 -1.09 17.75 -16.88
CA GLU A 207 -0.53 19.02 -16.39
C GLU A 207 -0.75 19.19 -14.89
N ARG A 208 -1.97 18.89 -14.39
CA ARG A 208 -2.26 18.94 -12.95
C ARG A 208 -1.37 17.97 -12.17
N ARG A 209 -1.17 16.77 -12.68
CA ARG A 209 -0.29 15.76 -12.06
C ARG A 209 1.16 16.24 -12.03
N SER A 210 1.65 16.80 -13.12
CA SER A 210 2.99 17.38 -13.23
C SER A 210 3.18 18.56 -12.27
N MET A 211 2.22 19.50 -12.24
CA MET A 211 2.24 20.68 -11.38
C MET A 211 2.11 20.32 -9.90
N ARG A 212 1.26 19.34 -9.53
CA ARG A 212 1.18 18.82 -8.15
C ARG A 212 2.52 18.25 -7.69
N ARG A 213 3.24 17.52 -8.56
CA ARG A 213 4.57 16.98 -8.24
C ARG A 213 5.61 18.09 -8.06
N ALA A 214 5.61 19.09 -8.95
CA ALA A 214 6.49 20.25 -8.85
C ALA A 214 6.20 21.05 -7.57
N LEU A 215 4.93 21.31 -7.26
CA LEU A 215 4.48 22.01 -6.07
C LEU A 215 4.89 21.27 -4.79
N ARG A 216 4.67 19.95 -4.71
CA ARG A 216 5.14 19.13 -3.58
C ARG A 216 6.65 19.25 -3.38
N THR A 217 7.42 19.23 -4.46
CA THR A 217 8.88 19.37 -4.41
C THR A 217 9.29 20.76 -3.91
N ALA A 218 8.65 21.82 -4.41
CA ALA A 218 8.92 23.19 -4.00
C ALA A 218 8.56 23.44 -2.53
N VAL A 219 7.41 22.95 -2.07
CA VAL A 219 6.98 23.04 -0.66
C VAL A 219 7.95 22.31 0.26
N ARG A 220 8.43 21.12 -0.11
CA ARG A 220 9.46 20.40 0.65
C ARG A 220 10.77 21.18 0.75
N ALA A 221 11.21 21.78 -0.37
CA ALA A 221 12.43 22.58 -0.38
C ALA A 221 12.28 23.85 0.46
N LEU A 222 11.12 24.52 0.41
CA LEU A 222 10.80 25.66 1.28
C LEU A 222 10.83 25.25 2.75
N ALA A 223 10.19 24.14 3.12
CA ALA A 223 10.20 23.64 4.50
C ALA A 223 11.61 23.27 4.99
N ALA A 224 12.44 22.67 4.13
CA ALA A 224 13.83 22.34 4.47
C ALA A 224 14.69 23.60 4.67
N ASP A 225 14.58 24.58 3.77
CA ASP A 225 15.32 25.85 3.87
C ASP A 225 14.83 26.66 5.10
N ALA A 226 13.53 26.64 5.39
CA ALA A 226 12.95 27.26 6.58
C ALA A 226 13.46 26.61 7.87
N ALA A 227 13.49 25.26 7.92
CA ALA A 227 14.03 24.54 9.07
C ALA A 227 15.52 24.84 9.28
N ALA A 228 16.31 24.95 8.21
CA ALA A 228 17.71 25.38 8.28
C ALA A 228 17.88 26.81 8.82
N ALA A 229 16.86 27.66 8.64
CA ALA A 229 16.79 29.01 9.18
C ALA A 229 16.16 29.08 10.59
N GLY A 230 15.86 27.93 11.22
CA GLY A 230 15.26 27.85 12.55
C GLY A 230 13.74 28.03 12.58
N ILE A 231 13.06 27.90 11.44
CA ILE A 231 11.60 27.97 11.31
C ILE A 231 11.05 26.58 11.00
N ALA A 232 10.33 25.96 11.95
CA ALA A 232 9.75 24.63 11.77
C ALA A 232 8.42 24.50 12.53
N CYS A 233 7.51 23.67 12.03
CA CYS A 233 6.18 23.51 12.62
C CYS A 233 6.18 22.83 14.00
N ASP A 234 7.20 22.06 14.30
CA ASP A 234 7.43 21.41 15.60
C ASP A 234 8.27 22.27 16.56
N LEU A 235 8.74 23.45 16.11
CA LEU A 235 9.50 24.37 16.95
C LEU A 235 8.66 24.80 18.17
N SER A 236 9.31 24.84 19.32
CA SER A 236 8.78 25.39 20.57
C SER A 236 9.65 26.55 21.03
N PRO A 237 9.42 27.78 20.53
CA PRO A 237 10.07 28.97 21.06
C PRO A 237 9.67 29.20 22.52
N ALA A 238 10.54 29.88 23.28
CA ALA A 238 10.27 30.18 24.69
C ALA A 238 8.96 30.99 24.88
N GLU A 239 8.61 31.83 23.91
CA GLU A 239 7.38 32.61 23.87
C GLU A 239 6.15 31.71 23.72
N TRP A 240 6.24 30.67 22.88
CA TRP A 240 5.17 29.68 22.72
C TRP A 240 5.00 28.80 23.95
N ASP A 241 6.12 28.34 24.52
CA ASP A 241 6.13 27.56 25.76
C ASP A 241 5.53 28.37 26.91
N ALA A 242 5.85 29.66 27.03
CA ALA A 242 5.28 30.54 28.05
C ALA A 242 3.78 30.80 27.84
N LEU A 243 3.32 30.92 26.59
CA LEU A 243 1.91 31.09 26.26
C LEU A 243 1.09 29.85 26.66
N THR A 244 1.58 28.67 26.28
CA THR A 244 0.89 27.38 26.37
C THR A 244 1.20 26.57 27.63
N ALA A 245 2.13 27.03 28.48
CA ALA A 245 2.46 26.35 29.73
C ALA A 245 1.20 26.09 30.57
N PRO A 246 1.03 24.86 31.10
CA PRO A 246 -0.10 24.55 31.96
C PRO A 246 -0.03 25.42 33.21
N ARG A 247 -1.04 26.26 33.37
CA ARG A 247 -1.24 27.02 34.60
C ARG A 247 -2.13 26.17 35.48
N ALA A 248 -1.70 25.90 36.71
CA ALA A 248 -2.50 25.19 37.69
C ALA A 248 -2.99 26.16 38.77
N PRO A 249 -3.84 27.17 38.42
CA PRO A 249 -4.44 28.01 39.44
C PRO A 249 -5.33 27.12 40.31
N GLN A 250 -5.12 27.17 41.62
CA GLN A 250 -5.86 26.35 42.56
C GLN A 250 -6.46 27.20 43.69
N MET A 251 -7.63 26.77 44.14
CA MET A 251 -8.35 27.33 45.29
C MET A 251 -8.83 26.19 46.19
N ALA A 252 -8.77 26.40 47.50
CA ALA A 252 -9.40 25.56 48.50
C ALA A 252 -10.52 26.34 49.20
N VAL A 253 -11.51 25.61 49.70
CA VAL A 253 -12.60 26.13 50.52
C VAL A 253 -12.54 25.47 51.90
N ASP A 254 -12.76 26.26 52.95
CA ASP A 254 -12.90 25.77 54.33
C ASP A 254 -14.11 26.43 55.01
N THR A 255 -14.76 25.68 55.89
CA THR A 255 -15.98 26.06 56.61
C THR A 255 -15.80 25.70 58.09
N PRO A 256 -15.03 26.50 58.85
CA PRO A 256 -14.71 26.15 60.22
C PRO A 256 -15.95 26.06 61.11
N PRO A 257 -15.92 25.23 62.17
CA PRO A 257 -17.01 25.16 63.14
C PRO A 257 -17.29 26.53 63.77
N VAL A 258 -18.55 26.89 63.87
CA VAL A 258 -19.01 28.17 64.42
C VAL A 258 -19.43 27.96 65.88
N SER A 259 -19.02 28.86 66.78
CA SER A 259 -19.39 28.72 68.21
C SER A 259 -20.90 28.94 68.39
N PRO A 260 -21.59 28.12 69.21
CA PRO A 260 -23.06 28.06 69.30
C PRO A 260 -23.74 29.23 70.05
N ASP A 261 -23.15 30.42 70.08
CA ASP A 261 -23.74 31.59 70.74
C ASP A 261 -24.28 32.57 69.68
N ASP A 262 -25.56 32.44 69.30
CA ASP A 262 -26.46 33.56 68.93
C ASP A 262 -27.89 33.10 68.51
N GLY A 263 -28.80 32.96 69.48
CA GLY A 263 -30.26 33.09 69.28
C GLY A 263 -31.05 31.95 68.58
N PRO A 264 -32.40 31.95 68.68
CA PRO A 264 -33.30 30.89 68.21
C PRO A 264 -33.46 30.78 66.69
N CYS A 265 -32.61 31.46 65.92
CA CYS A 265 -32.51 31.38 64.45
C CYS A 265 -31.09 31.00 63.99
N ALA A 266 -30.21 30.56 64.88
CA ALA A 266 -28.88 30.08 64.52
C ALA A 266 -28.96 28.78 63.69
N ALA A 267 -28.19 28.73 62.61
CA ALA A 267 -27.92 27.48 61.91
C ALA A 267 -27.30 26.46 62.89
N PRO A 268 -27.40 25.14 62.60
CA PRO A 268 -26.75 24.11 63.41
C PRO A 268 -25.26 24.46 63.69
N PRO A 269 -24.71 24.13 64.87
CA PRO A 269 -23.29 24.40 65.19
C PRO A 269 -22.30 23.78 64.19
N ASP A 270 -22.75 22.73 63.50
CA ASP A 270 -22.02 21.98 62.49
C ASP A 270 -22.40 22.37 61.05
N ALA A 271 -23.11 23.49 60.85
CA ALA A 271 -23.47 23.97 59.52
C ALA A 271 -22.26 24.66 58.85
N ASP A 272 -21.91 24.19 57.65
CA ASP A 272 -20.87 24.78 56.82
C ASP A 272 -21.26 26.18 56.33
N PHE A 273 -22.54 26.37 55.98
CA PHE A 273 -23.09 27.60 55.41
C PHE A 273 -24.17 28.21 56.30
N LEU A 274 -24.06 29.51 56.54
CA LEU A 274 -24.95 30.27 57.43
C LEU A 274 -25.92 31.22 56.71
N GLY A 275 -25.90 31.25 55.37
CA GLY A 275 -26.72 32.17 54.60
C GLY A 275 -28.20 31.74 54.52
N PRO A 276 -29.12 32.70 54.29
CA PRO A 276 -30.56 32.45 54.29
C PRO A 276 -31.08 31.80 52.99
N GLU A 277 -30.31 31.83 51.90
CA GLU A 277 -30.75 31.44 50.56
C GLU A 277 -29.76 30.48 49.87
N ASN A 278 -30.24 29.73 48.88
CA ASN A 278 -29.34 28.93 48.04
C ASN A 278 -28.57 29.85 47.10
N GLN A 279 -27.25 29.66 47.02
CA GLN A 279 -26.36 30.53 46.25
C GLN A 279 -25.37 29.70 45.42
N LEU A 280 -24.95 30.26 44.29
CA LEU A 280 -23.88 29.72 43.46
C LEU A 280 -22.75 30.76 43.44
N TYR A 281 -21.84 30.64 44.39
CA TYR A 281 -20.72 31.55 44.50
C TYR A 281 -19.76 31.36 43.33
N ARG A 282 -19.32 32.47 42.75
CA ARG A 282 -18.20 32.53 41.80
C ARG A 282 -17.11 33.35 42.41
N VAL A 283 -15.90 32.80 42.46
CA VAL A 283 -14.68 33.52 42.83
C VAL A 283 -13.83 33.62 41.57
N GLU A 284 -13.55 34.83 41.09
CA GLU A 284 -12.85 35.08 39.83
C GLU A 284 -11.61 35.95 40.07
N VAL A 285 -10.51 35.61 39.41
CA VAL A 285 -9.32 36.47 39.34
C VAL A 285 -9.66 37.69 38.50
N HIS A 286 -9.62 38.86 39.11
CA HIS A 286 -9.88 40.12 38.42
C HIS A 286 -8.63 40.65 37.72
N SER A 287 -7.53 40.79 38.46
CA SER A 287 -6.30 41.40 37.94
C SER A 287 -5.07 40.68 38.49
N THR A 288 -3.96 40.77 37.76
CA THR A 288 -2.69 40.15 38.14
C THR A 288 -1.53 41.10 37.87
N GLY A 289 -0.57 41.18 38.78
CA GLY A 289 0.71 41.83 38.51
C GLY A 289 1.59 41.04 37.54
N ALA A 290 2.77 41.59 37.22
CA ALA A 290 3.72 40.94 36.33
C ALA A 290 4.07 39.51 36.80
N GLY A 291 3.94 38.54 35.88
CA GLY A 291 4.21 37.12 36.15
C GLY A 291 3.07 36.36 36.83
N GLY A 292 1.93 36.98 37.14
CA GLY A 292 0.72 36.29 37.59
C GLY A 292 0.79 35.69 39.00
N SER A 293 1.78 36.08 39.81
CA SER A 293 1.98 35.49 41.14
C SER A 293 0.82 35.78 42.10
N ARG A 294 0.51 34.83 42.99
CA ARG A 294 -0.53 34.98 44.04
C ARG A 294 -0.46 36.32 44.77
N ALA A 295 0.72 36.77 45.20
CA ALA A 295 0.90 37.99 46.00
C ALA A 295 0.44 39.27 45.27
N THR A 296 0.53 39.26 43.94
CA THR A 296 0.16 40.39 43.08
C THR A 296 -1.20 40.23 42.42
N SER A 297 -1.86 39.09 42.63
CA SER A 297 -3.15 38.79 42.04
C SER A 297 -4.29 39.26 42.96
N ARG A 298 -5.42 39.58 42.33
CA ARG A 298 -6.61 40.11 42.98
C ARG A 298 -7.83 39.36 42.49
N ILE A 299 -8.79 39.11 43.37
CA ILE A 299 -10.05 38.44 43.06
C ILE A 299 -11.23 39.41 43.16
N LYS A 300 -12.33 39.00 42.56
CA LYS A 300 -13.68 39.52 42.74
C LYS A 300 -14.59 38.31 42.91
N TRP A 301 -15.73 38.47 43.56
CA TRP A 301 -16.63 37.35 43.77
C TRP A 301 -18.08 37.77 43.76
N SER A 302 -18.96 36.81 43.45
CA SER A 302 -20.41 37.03 43.41
C SER A 302 -21.15 35.83 44.00
N ARG A 303 -22.32 36.07 44.59
CA ARG A 303 -23.23 35.05 45.15
C ARG A 303 -24.07 34.34 44.08
N GLU A 304 -24.25 34.96 42.92
CA GLU A 304 -25.12 34.48 41.84
C GLU A 304 -24.34 34.24 40.54
N ASN A 305 -23.14 33.67 40.64
CA ASN A 305 -22.23 33.42 39.51
C ASN A 305 -21.86 34.67 38.68
N GLY A 306 -22.06 35.86 39.23
CA GLY A 306 -21.92 37.13 38.52
C GLY A 306 -23.04 37.40 37.51
N SER A 307 -24.18 36.73 37.61
CA SER A 307 -25.29 36.81 36.65
C SER A 307 -26.05 38.14 36.65
N VAL A 308 -25.91 38.97 37.70
CA VAL A 308 -26.50 40.29 37.76
C VAL A 308 -25.71 41.26 36.87
N VAL A 309 -26.24 41.51 35.67
CA VAL A 309 -25.63 42.34 34.64
C VAL A 309 -26.67 43.19 33.92
N ALA A 310 -26.29 44.41 33.54
CA ALA A 310 -27.13 45.30 32.75
C ALA A 310 -26.37 45.85 31.52
N LYS A 311 -27.07 45.99 30.40
CA LYS A 311 -26.56 46.69 29.22
C LYS A 311 -26.52 48.19 29.49
N ILE A 312 -25.41 48.83 29.16
CA ILE A 312 -25.25 50.29 29.22
C ILE A 312 -25.83 50.88 27.93
N GLU A 313 -26.85 51.73 28.05
CA GLU A 313 -27.54 52.34 26.91
C GLU A 313 -27.09 53.78 26.66
N ARG A 314 -26.65 54.48 27.71
CA ARG A 314 -26.14 55.85 27.59
C ARG A 314 -25.17 56.24 28.70
N VAL A 315 -24.29 57.21 28.41
CA VAL A 315 -23.45 57.92 29.38
C VAL A 315 -23.87 59.40 29.35
N GLY A 316 -24.50 59.88 30.41
CA GLY A 316 -25.22 61.15 30.37
C GLY A 316 -26.27 61.16 29.24
N ALA A 317 -26.08 62.01 28.22
CA ALA A 317 -26.94 62.09 27.03
C ALA A 317 -26.39 61.33 25.80
N ALA A 318 -25.18 60.78 25.87
CA ALA A 318 -24.53 60.11 24.74
C ALA A 318 -24.93 58.62 24.66
N THR A 319 -25.25 58.14 23.46
CA THR A 319 -25.67 56.75 23.17
C THR A 319 -24.76 56.04 22.16
N SER A 320 -23.70 56.69 21.70
CA SER A 320 -22.77 56.16 20.71
C SER A 320 -21.35 56.73 20.88
N GLY A 321 -20.36 56.09 20.24
CA GLY A 321 -18.95 56.47 20.32
C GLY A 321 -18.23 55.95 21.56
N VAL A 322 -17.12 56.60 21.91
CA VAL A 322 -16.32 56.33 23.11
C VAL A 322 -16.45 57.52 24.06
N VAL A 323 -17.03 57.31 25.24
CA VAL A 323 -17.41 58.40 26.16
C VAL A 323 -17.05 58.03 27.60
N SER A 324 -16.37 58.95 28.30
CA SER A 324 -16.08 58.80 29.73
C SER A 324 -17.13 59.53 30.57
N GLY A 325 -17.66 58.87 31.60
CA GLY A 325 -18.61 59.47 32.53
C GLY A 325 -18.97 58.55 33.70
N ASN A 326 -19.60 59.10 34.72
CA ASN A 326 -19.96 58.38 35.95
C ASN A 326 -21.48 58.22 36.16
N VAL A 327 -22.31 58.71 35.24
CA VAL A 327 -23.78 58.51 35.28
C VAL A 327 -24.16 57.68 34.05
N LEU A 328 -24.57 56.43 34.31
CA LEU A 328 -24.87 55.44 33.29
C LEU A 328 -26.37 55.19 33.24
N GLY A 329 -26.99 55.37 32.08
CA GLY A 329 -28.33 54.85 31.83
C GLY A 329 -28.24 53.40 31.36
N VAL A 330 -28.94 52.49 32.04
CA VAL A 330 -28.91 51.05 31.79
C VAL A 330 -30.29 50.52 31.38
N HIS A 331 -30.33 49.39 30.69
CA HIS A 331 -31.59 48.77 30.26
C HIS A 331 -32.50 48.38 31.45
N SER A 332 -31.90 47.95 32.58
CA SER A 332 -32.61 47.61 33.82
C SER A 332 -31.66 47.71 35.01
N THR A 333 -32.19 48.09 36.17
CA THR A 333 -31.47 48.13 37.46
C THR A 333 -31.72 46.90 38.34
N GLY A 334 -32.42 45.89 37.82
CA GLY A 334 -32.79 44.67 38.56
C GLY A 334 -34.29 44.37 38.49
N ARG A 335 -34.68 43.14 38.83
CA ARG A 335 -36.09 42.73 38.91
C ARG A 335 -36.73 43.05 40.27
N ASP A 336 -35.93 42.98 41.33
CA ASP A 336 -36.35 43.15 42.72
C ASP A 336 -35.19 43.69 43.59
N SER A 337 -35.44 43.83 44.89
CA SER A 337 -34.49 44.37 45.88
C SER A 337 -33.35 43.42 46.26
N TYR A 338 -33.30 42.21 45.72
CA TYR A 338 -32.24 41.22 45.98
C TYR A 338 -31.36 41.03 44.73
N LEU A 339 -31.98 40.88 43.56
CA LEU A 339 -31.34 40.70 42.25
C LEU A 339 -31.17 42.02 41.47
N GLY A 340 -30.88 43.10 42.19
CA GLY A 340 -30.71 44.45 41.64
C GLY A 340 -29.42 45.14 42.07
N PHE A 341 -29.14 46.29 41.45
CA PHE A 341 -28.00 47.13 41.80
C PHE A 341 -28.35 48.04 42.98
N HIS A 342 -27.45 48.16 43.96
CA HIS A 342 -27.63 48.97 45.16
C HIS A 342 -26.41 49.86 45.43
N ASN A 343 -26.60 50.88 46.27
CA ASN A 343 -25.51 51.72 46.75
C ASN A 343 -24.42 50.88 47.46
N GLY A 344 -23.16 51.15 47.14
CA GLY A 344 -22.01 50.46 47.71
C GLY A 344 -21.65 49.14 47.03
N ASP A 345 -22.48 48.62 46.13
CA ASP A 345 -22.15 47.46 45.31
C ASP A 345 -20.92 47.76 44.44
N TRP A 346 -20.06 46.76 44.29
CA TRP A 346 -19.00 46.80 43.29
C TRP A 346 -19.56 46.41 41.93
N VAL A 347 -19.20 47.17 40.91
CA VAL A 347 -19.56 46.89 39.53
C VAL A 347 -18.33 46.94 38.63
N GLU A 348 -18.34 46.08 37.61
CA GLU A 348 -17.32 46.02 36.58
C GLU A 348 -17.90 46.51 35.26
N TYR A 349 -17.28 47.52 34.67
CA TYR A 349 -17.48 47.85 33.26
C TYR A 349 -16.76 46.80 32.41
N ILE A 350 -17.50 46.20 31.48
CA ILE A 350 -16.94 45.23 30.54
C ILE A 350 -17.59 45.41 29.15
N ASP A 351 -16.88 45.03 28.10
CA ASP A 351 -17.33 45.09 26.71
C ASP A 351 -16.73 43.91 25.92
N ASP A 352 -17.14 43.73 24.65
CA ASP A 352 -16.66 42.62 23.81
C ASP A 352 -15.15 42.61 23.66
N VAL A 353 -14.50 43.78 23.57
CA VAL A 353 -13.05 43.89 23.42
C VAL A 353 -12.34 43.33 24.65
N LEU A 354 -12.82 43.66 25.85
CA LEU A 354 -12.26 43.14 27.09
C LEU A 354 -12.56 41.64 27.26
N GLU A 355 -13.80 41.20 27.00
CA GLU A 355 -14.19 39.79 27.13
C GLU A 355 -13.40 38.88 26.17
N LEU A 356 -13.31 39.26 24.89
CA LEU A 356 -12.67 38.44 23.85
C LEU A 356 -11.13 38.43 23.94
N ASN A 357 -10.52 39.45 24.56
CA ASN A 357 -9.07 39.50 24.75
C ASN A 357 -8.62 39.05 26.17
N GLY A 358 -9.54 38.56 27.00
CA GLY A 358 -9.23 38.14 28.38
C GLY A 358 -8.78 39.29 29.28
N GLY A 359 -9.21 40.52 28.97
CA GLY A 359 -8.88 41.73 29.72
C GLY A 359 -9.74 41.89 30.97
N ALA A 360 -9.15 42.44 32.02
CA ALA A 360 -9.88 42.85 33.22
C ALA A 360 -10.73 44.10 32.93
N GLY A 361 -11.98 44.12 33.41
CA GLY A 361 -12.83 45.31 33.33
C GLY A 361 -12.40 46.40 34.30
N GLU A 362 -13.09 47.55 34.26
CA GLU A 362 -12.88 48.62 35.23
C GLU A 362 -13.80 48.41 36.43
N LEU A 363 -13.23 48.09 37.61
CA LEU A 363 -13.98 47.93 38.86
C LEU A 363 -14.20 49.28 39.55
N VAL A 364 -15.45 49.55 39.92
CA VAL A 364 -15.86 50.81 40.55
C VAL A 364 -17.08 50.57 41.43
N GLN A 365 -17.25 51.36 42.49
CA GLN A 365 -18.43 51.26 43.36
C GLN A 365 -19.58 52.15 42.88
N ILE A 366 -20.82 51.70 43.10
CA ILE A 366 -22.03 52.52 42.98
C ILE A 366 -22.08 53.52 44.14
N ALA A 367 -22.30 54.79 43.84
CA ALA A 367 -22.24 55.90 44.79
C ALA A 367 -23.59 56.24 45.46
N ALA A 368 -24.71 55.82 44.86
CA ALA A 368 -26.07 56.02 45.36
C ALA A 368 -27.01 54.96 44.79
N ASP A 369 -28.12 54.69 45.48
CA ASP A 369 -29.09 53.70 45.00
C ASP A 369 -29.63 54.10 43.62
N PRO A 370 -29.73 53.16 42.66
CA PRO A 370 -30.21 53.47 41.33
C PRO A 370 -31.65 53.97 41.31
N GLU A 371 -31.91 55.00 40.51
CA GLU A 371 -33.25 55.55 40.27
C GLU A 371 -33.47 55.73 38.76
N ASN A 372 -34.69 55.51 38.27
CA ASN A 372 -35.06 55.72 36.85
C ASN A 372 -34.13 55.02 35.83
N ASN A 373 -33.65 53.82 36.15
CA ASN A 373 -32.67 53.08 35.35
C ASN A 373 -31.34 53.84 35.11
N GLU A 374 -30.97 54.74 36.02
CA GLU A 374 -29.66 55.38 36.06
C GLU A 374 -28.85 54.85 37.25
N ILE A 375 -27.59 54.53 36.99
CA ILE A 375 -26.60 54.14 37.99
C ILE A 375 -25.53 55.23 38.05
N THR A 376 -25.30 55.78 39.24
CA THR A 376 -24.23 56.75 39.48
C THR A 376 -23.04 56.05 40.13
N LEU A 377 -21.89 56.12 39.47
CA LEU A 377 -20.63 55.52 39.88
C LEU A 377 -19.79 56.51 40.69
N SER A 378 -18.98 55.98 41.59
CA SER A 378 -18.02 56.73 42.43
C SER A 378 -16.86 57.33 41.63
N ALA A 379 -16.57 56.79 40.45
CA ALA A 379 -15.61 57.30 39.48
C ALA A 379 -16.15 57.18 38.05
N ALA A 380 -15.61 57.96 37.12
CA ALA A 380 -16.01 57.89 35.71
C ALA A 380 -15.32 56.73 35.01
N VAL A 381 -16.08 55.96 34.22
CA VAL A 381 -15.59 54.85 33.39
C VAL A 381 -15.65 55.23 31.91
N THR A 382 -14.79 54.66 31.08
CA THR A 382 -14.78 54.92 29.63
C THR A 382 -15.57 53.86 28.87
N VAL A 383 -16.75 54.23 28.37
CA VAL A 383 -17.70 53.34 27.69
C VAL A 383 -17.51 53.36 26.18
N ARG A 384 -17.42 52.17 25.56
CA ARG A 384 -17.36 51.97 24.11
C ARG A 384 -18.66 51.35 23.58
N PHE A 385 -19.53 52.18 23.01
CA PHE A 385 -20.86 51.73 22.57
C PHE A 385 -20.84 50.75 21.40
N ALA A 386 -19.77 50.72 20.60
CA ALA A 386 -19.63 49.82 19.46
C ALA A 386 -19.48 48.33 19.85
N HIS A 387 -19.15 48.04 21.12
CA HIS A 387 -18.69 46.72 21.59
C HIS A 387 -19.57 46.16 22.72
N HIS A 388 -20.89 46.39 22.66
CA HIS A 388 -21.87 45.89 23.63
C HIS A 388 -21.49 46.12 25.10
N PRO A 389 -21.39 47.38 25.56
CA PRO A 389 -20.96 47.68 26.91
C PRO A 389 -21.95 47.21 27.97
N LYS A 390 -21.43 46.59 29.02
CA LYS A 390 -22.19 46.01 30.15
C LYS A 390 -21.63 46.51 31.47
N LEU A 391 -22.50 46.48 32.48
CA LEU A 391 -22.16 46.71 33.87
C LEU A 391 -22.55 45.47 34.68
N ARG A 392 -21.58 44.81 35.31
CA ARG A 392 -21.80 43.56 36.06
C ARG A 392 -21.55 43.75 37.55
N ARG A 393 -22.45 43.26 38.41
CA ARG A 393 -22.35 43.37 39.87
C ARG A 393 -21.43 42.30 40.47
N TRP A 394 -20.73 42.68 41.53
CA TRP A 394 -19.89 41.84 42.37
C TRP A 394 -20.16 42.12 43.86
N ASP A 395 -20.08 41.10 44.71
CA ASP A 395 -20.61 41.10 46.08
C ASP A 395 -19.55 41.36 47.17
N GLN A 396 -18.31 41.67 46.77
CA GLN A 396 -17.22 41.95 47.70
C GLN A 396 -17.50 43.17 48.60
N GLY A 397 -17.17 43.06 49.90
CA GLY A 397 -17.28 44.19 50.84
C GLY A 397 -16.19 45.26 50.66
N ALA A 398 -16.15 46.26 51.54
CA ALA A 398 -15.05 47.23 51.59
C ALA A 398 -13.76 46.64 52.20
N THR A 399 -13.90 45.63 53.06
CA THR A 399 -12.80 44.88 53.66
C THR A 399 -13.16 43.41 53.73
N THR A 400 -12.19 42.52 53.57
CA THR A 400 -12.33 41.07 53.69
C THR A 400 -11.60 40.58 54.92
N ALA A 401 -12.26 39.84 55.81
CA ALA A 401 -11.61 39.30 57.01
C ALA A 401 -10.58 38.22 56.65
N THR A 402 -9.50 38.12 57.43
CA THR A 402 -8.49 37.06 57.24
C THR A 402 -8.33 36.19 58.49
N ARG A 403 -7.93 34.95 58.28
CA ARG A 403 -7.61 33.97 59.34
C ARG A 403 -6.25 33.33 59.05
N ASN A 404 -5.45 33.10 60.09
CA ASN A 404 -4.12 32.46 60.03
C ASN A 404 -3.07 33.19 59.13
N GLY A 405 -3.15 34.52 58.95
CA GLY A 405 -2.26 35.27 58.04
C GLY A 405 -1.77 36.66 58.48
N GLY A 406 -2.16 37.17 59.65
CA GLY A 406 -1.74 38.49 60.15
C GLY A 406 -2.46 39.69 59.49
N THR A 407 -2.99 40.59 60.34
CA THR A 407 -4.04 41.62 60.10
C THR A 407 -5.45 41.07 59.89
N GLY A 408 -6.37 41.38 60.81
CA GLY A 408 -7.72 40.78 60.88
C GLY A 408 -8.63 41.05 59.68
N SER A 409 -8.28 41.98 58.79
CA SER A 409 -8.93 42.19 57.49
C SER A 409 -7.99 42.85 56.48
N VAL A 410 -8.25 42.64 55.19
CA VAL A 410 -7.61 43.31 54.04
C VAL A 410 -8.60 44.29 53.41
N ALA A 411 -8.12 45.44 52.93
CA ALA A 411 -8.95 46.42 52.23
C ALA A 411 -9.12 46.05 50.76
N ASN A 412 -10.32 46.27 50.24
CA ASN A 412 -10.69 46.03 48.86
C ASN A 412 -10.66 47.37 48.11
N ASP A 413 -10.10 47.39 46.90
CA ASP A 413 -10.01 48.61 46.08
C ASP A 413 -10.40 48.32 44.62
N VAL A 414 -10.20 49.30 43.73
CA VAL A 414 -10.50 49.19 42.29
C VAL A 414 -9.67 48.12 41.57
N SER A 415 -8.64 47.57 42.21
CA SER A 415 -7.87 46.44 41.69
C SER A 415 -8.45 45.08 42.14
N GLY A 416 -9.43 45.06 43.04
CA GLY A 416 -10.07 43.86 43.60
C GLY A 416 -9.57 43.49 45.00
N VAL A 417 -10.02 42.33 45.50
CA VAL A 417 -9.64 41.78 46.80
C VAL A 417 -8.27 41.10 46.72
N PRO A 418 -7.28 41.46 47.56
CA PRO A 418 -5.99 40.79 47.61
C PRO A 418 -6.11 39.29 47.92
N MET A 419 -5.45 38.43 47.14
CA MET A 419 -5.29 37.02 47.49
C MET A 419 -4.47 36.85 48.77
N ASN A 420 -4.57 35.68 49.39
CA ASN A 420 -3.81 35.33 50.59
C ASN A 420 -2.29 35.39 50.36
N THR A 421 -1.54 35.75 51.39
CA THR A 421 -0.09 35.94 51.34
C THR A 421 0.70 34.66 51.65
N ALA A 422 0.05 33.66 52.27
CA ALA A 422 0.61 32.35 52.64
C ALA A 422 -0.43 31.24 52.44
N ASP A 423 0.00 29.99 52.25
CA ASP A 423 -0.90 28.86 51.91
C ASP A 423 -1.95 28.58 53.00
N ASP A 424 -1.61 28.82 54.26
CA ASP A 424 -2.47 28.64 55.42
C ASP A 424 -3.32 29.87 55.77
N ALA A 425 -3.17 30.98 55.04
CA ALA A 425 -3.96 32.19 55.23
C ALA A 425 -5.26 32.14 54.41
N TRP A 426 -6.38 32.38 55.09
CA TRP A 426 -7.72 32.27 54.52
C TRP A 426 -8.42 33.62 54.43
N LEU A 427 -9.20 33.81 53.37
CA LEU A 427 -10.02 34.99 53.12
C LEU A 427 -11.50 34.63 53.32
N LEU A 428 -12.22 35.40 54.14
CA LEU A 428 -13.66 35.25 54.29
C LEU A 428 -14.38 35.86 53.09
N LEU A 429 -15.18 35.08 52.36
CA LEU A 429 -16.15 35.66 51.44
C LEU A 429 -17.30 36.23 52.26
N GLU A 430 -18.05 35.36 52.92
CA GLU A 430 -19.13 35.66 53.87
C GLU A 430 -19.76 34.33 54.37
N HIS A 431 -20.72 34.40 55.30
CA HIS A 431 -21.55 33.26 55.73
C HIS A 431 -20.79 31.96 56.04
N ASN A 432 -19.59 32.10 56.62
CA ASN A 432 -18.65 31.03 56.98
C ASN A 432 -17.93 30.34 55.80
N ILE A 433 -17.95 30.92 54.61
CA ILE A 433 -17.20 30.43 53.43
C ILE A 433 -15.83 31.11 53.40
N TRP A 434 -14.78 30.33 53.62
CA TRP A 434 -13.39 30.79 53.56
C TRP A 434 -12.68 30.20 52.36
N VAL A 435 -11.88 31.01 51.68
CA VAL A 435 -11.08 30.58 50.51
C VAL A 435 -9.60 30.83 50.72
N SER A 436 -8.76 29.97 50.14
CA SER A 436 -7.31 30.13 50.07
C SER A 436 -6.80 29.71 48.70
N PHE A 437 -5.76 30.38 48.21
CA PHE A 437 -5.12 30.17 46.92
C PHE A 437 -3.69 29.64 47.10
N ALA A 438 -3.32 28.66 46.27
CA ALA A 438 -1.97 28.08 46.26
C ALA A 438 -0.92 29.03 45.66
N ASP A 439 0.36 28.72 45.86
CA ASP A 439 1.44 29.39 45.12
C ASP A 439 1.48 28.90 43.66
N ALA A 440 0.77 29.63 42.79
CA ALA A 440 0.63 29.32 41.36
C ALA A 440 0.61 30.60 40.51
N VAL A 441 0.60 30.42 39.19
CA VAL A 441 0.41 31.51 38.22
C VAL A 441 -1.08 31.62 37.89
N TYR A 442 -1.64 32.80 38.14
CA TYR A 442 -3.03 33.16 37.89
C TYR A 442 -3.12 34.08 36.67
N ARG A 443 -4.25 34.05 35.95
CA ARG A 443 -4.61 35.03 34.93
C ARG A 443 -6.00 35.62 35.20
N PRO A 444 -6.27 36.86 34.78
CA PRO A 444 -7.62 37.41 34.79
C PRO A 444 -8.63 36.46 34.15
N GLY A 445 -9.79 36.30 34.78
CA GLY A 445 -10.84 35.41 34.31
C GLY A 445 -10.76 33.96 34.82
N ASP A 446 -9.64 33.49 35.38
CA ASP A 446 -9.61 32.20 36.09
C ASP A 446 -10.65 32.25 37.22
N TYR A 447 -11.51 31.24 37.36
CA TYR A 447 -12.59 31.25 38.36
C TYR A 447 -12.90 29.88 38.94
N TRP A 448 -13.60 29.88 40.07
CA TRP A 448 -14.15 28.69 40.73
C TRP A 448 -15.61 28.92 41.08
N MET A 449 -16.42 27.88 40.96
CA MET A 449 -17.80 27.87 41.42
C MET A 449 -17.98 26.94 42.62
N LEU A 450 -18.76 27.39 43.60
CA LEU A 450 -19.14 26.59 44.76
C LEU A 450 -20.62 26.82 45.10
N ALA A 451 -21.35 25.75 45.32
CA ALA A 451 -22.78 25.81 45.60
C ALA A 451 -23.02 25.79 47.11
N ALA A 452 -23.75 26.78 47.62
CA ALA A 452 -24.13 26.87 49.03
C ALA A 452 -25.64 26.62 49.18
N ARG A 453 -26.02 25.79 50.16
CA ARG A 453 -27.41 25.35 50.36
C ARG A 453 -27.93 25.75 51.73
N ALA A 454 -28.85 26.70 51.79
CA ALA A 454 -29.42 27.19 53.04
C ALA A 454 -30.21 26.12 53.80
N ALA A 455 -31.00 25.31 53.08
CA ALA A 455 -31.86 24.30 53.71
C ALA A 455 -31.10 23.18 54.43
N THR A 456 -29.91 22.83 53.94
CA THR A 456 -29.03 21.79 54.52
C THR A 456 -27.86 22.39 55.30
N GLY A 457 -27.58 23.69 55.16
CA GLY A 457 -26.44 24.37 55.75
C GLY A 457 -25.10 23.88 55.19
N THR A 458 -25.06 23.40 53.94
CA THR A 458 -23.88 22.73 53.35
C THR A 458 -23.24 23.57 52.25
N VAL A 459 -21.91 23.46 52.11
CA VAL A 459 -21.16 23.95 50.95
C VAL A 459 -20.72 22.76 50.09
N GLU A 460 -21.20 22.72 48.84
CA GLU A 460 -20.83 21.73 47.83
C GLU A 460 -19.57 22.20 47.09
N PHE A 461 -18.39 21.83 47.62
CA PHE A 461 -17.08 22.00 46.97
C PHE A 461 -16.16 20.84 47.34
N PRO A 462 -15.39 20.23 46.41
CA PRO A 462 -14.52 19.12 46.76
C PRO A 462 -13.40 19.54 47.73
N ALA A 463 -13.08 18.68 48.69
CA ALA A 463 -12.07 18.98 49.71
C ALA A 463 -10.66 19.16 49.10
N GLY A 464 -9.88 20.07 49.68
CA GLY A 464 -8.52 20.37 49.23
C GLY A 464 -8.44 21.38 48.09
N LEU A 465 -7.27 21.49 47.46
CA LEU A 465 -7.03 22.41 46.35
C LEU A 465 -7.66 21.88 45.06
N GLN A 466 -8.54 22.69 44.46
CA GLN A 466 -9.21 22.39 43.20
C GLN A 466 -8.72 23.32 42.08
N PRO A 467 -8.56 22.83 40.85
CA PRO A 467 -8.24 23.67 39.69
C PRO A 467 -9.38 24.65 39.38
N ALA A 468 -9.09 25.73 38.66
CA ALA A 468 -10.10 26.67 38.19
C ALA A 468 -11.05 26.02 37.16
N ASP A 469 -12.34 26.36 37.25
CA ASP A 469 -13.39 26.10 36.24
C ASP A 469 -13.30 27.06 35.03
N GLY A 470 -12.22 27.85 34.98
CA GLY A 470 -11.97 28.93 34.03
C GLY A 470 -12.19 28.56 32.56
N VAL A 471 -12.34 29.57 31.72
CA VAL A 471 -12.43 29.37 30.27
C VAL A 471 -11.16 28.67 29.78
N ALA A 472 -11.31 27.43 29.29
CA ALA A 472 -10.20 26.67 28.74
C ALA A 472 -9.83 27.25 27.37
N HIS A 473 -8.58 27.68 27.24
CA HIS A 473 -8.02 28.11 25.97
C HIS A 473 -7.23 26.98 25.34
N HIS A 474 -7.54 26.69 24.08
CA HIS A 474 -6.92 25.66 23.27
C HIS A 474 -6.12 26.31 22.15
N TYR A 475 -4.88 25.85 21.98
CA TYR A 475 -3.94 26.48 21.06
C TYR A 475 -3.48 25.51 19.96
N ALA A 476 -3.41 26.00 18.72
CA ALA A 476 -2.82 25.26 17.61
C ALA A 476 -1.93 26.16 16.76
N ARG A 477 -0.82 25.63 16.27
CA ARG A 477 0.08 26.34 15.35
C ARG A 477 -0.49 26.27 13.94
N LEU A 478 -0.59 27.40 13.28
CA LEU A 478 -1.12 27.50 11.92
C LEU A 478 -0.03 27.68 10.87
N GLY A 479 1.03 28.41 11.20
CA GLY A 479 2.11 28.66 10.26
C GLY A 479 3.06 29.74 10.74
N PHE A 480 3.99 30.13 9.89
CA PHE A 480 4.93 31.22 10.16
C PHE A 480 4.79 32.32 9.11
N VAL A 481 4.86 33.55 9.58
CA VAL A 481 5.00 34.75 8.77
C VAL A 481 6.37 35.37 8.98
N MET A 482 6.86 36.06 7.95
CA MET A 482 8.16 36.72 7.95
C MET A 482 8.07 38.04 7.20
N LEU A 483 8.90 39.01 7.59
CA LEU A 483 9.14 40.21 6.79
C LEU A 483 10.17 39.91 5.71
N ASP A 484 9.88 40.27 4.47
CA ASP A 484 10.88 40.24 3.40
C ASP A 484 11.85 41.42 3.47
N ALA A 485 12.81 41.46 2.53
CA ALA A 485 13.82 42.52 2.48
C ALA A 485 13.24 43.93 2.18
N ALA A 486 11.99 44.02 1.71
CA ALA A 486 11.25 45.26 1.50
C ALA A 486 10.35 45.62 2.70
N GLY A 487 10.33 44.80 3.75
CA GLY A 487 9.49 44.96 4.93
C GLY A 487 8.04 44.51 4.72
N GLN A 488 7.75 43.72 3.68
CA GLN A 488 6.41 43.19 3.42
C GLN A 488 6.22 41.83 4.09
N LEU A 489 4.99 41.59 4.57
CA LEU A 489 4.64 40.34 5.22
C LEU A 489 4.51 39.21 4.18
N GLN A 490 5.04 38.03 4.49
CA GLN A 490 4.91 36.82 3.68
C GLN A 490 4.59 35.62 4.59
N VAL A 491 3.74 34.71 4.12
CA VAL A 491 3.54 33.39 4.76
C VAL A 491 4.66 32.46 4.28
N VAL A 492 5.54 32.04 5.18
CA VAL A 492 6.74 31.25 4.86
C VAL A 492 6.52 29.76 5.05
N LEU A 493 5.68 29.37 6.01
CA LEU A 493 5.43 27.97 6.30
C LEU A 493 3.98 27.77 6.74
N ASP A 494 3.32 26.76 6.19
CA ASP A 494 1.99 26.31 6.59
C ASP A 494 2.15 25.09 7.50
N CYS A 495 1.65 25.19 8.72
CA CYS A 495 1.79 24.18 9.76
C CYS A 495 0.48 23.48 10.10
N ARG A 496 -0.60 23.78 9.37
CA ARG A 496 -1.89 23.13 9.53
C ARG A 496 -1.75 21.65 9.16
N PRO A 497 -2.02 20.70 10.09
CA PRO A 497 -2.08 19.30 9.73
C PRO A 497 -3.41 19.04 8.98
N LEU A 498 -3.28 18.62 7.73
CA LEU A 498 -4.43 18.21 6.93
C LEU A 498 -4.70 16.71 7.15
N PHE A 499 -5.95 16.34 7.36
CA PHE A 499 -6.35 14.94 7.47
C PHE A 499 -7.37 14.57 6.38
N PRO A 500 -7.20 13.44 5.67
CA PRO A 500 -8.24 12.93 4.80
C PRO A 500 -9.38 12.30 5.62
N PRO A 501 -10.58 12.15 5.06
CA PRO A 501 -11.61 11.31 5.65
C PRO A 501 -11.07 9.89 5.91
N LEU A 502 -11.52 9.23 6.99
CA LEU A 502 -11.07 7.86 7.33
C LEU A 502 -11.28 6.85 6.18
N THR A 503 -12.26 7.09 5.32
CA THR A 503 -12.56 6.26 4.14
C THR A 503 -11.72 6.56 2.91
N ASP A 504 -10.90 7.63 2.93
CA ASP A 504 -10.04 8.06 1.82
C ASP A 504 -8.58 8.24 2.26
N LEU A 505 -8.14 7.49 3.28
CA LEU A 505 -6.73 7.40 3.66
C LEU A 505 -5.92 6.71 2.56
N ARG A 506 -4.97 7.44 1.95
CA ARG A 506 -4.11 6.93 0.88
C ARG A 506 -2.67 6.75 1.35
N ALA A 507 -1.86 6.04 0.58
CA ALA A 507 -0.43 5.87 0.88
C ALA A 507 0.34 7.20 0.97
N GLU A 508 -0.15 8.28 0.34
CA GLU A 508 0.42 9.62 0.45
C GLU A 508 0.10 10.32 1.77
N ASP A 509 -0.89 9.84 2.50
CA ASP A 509 -1.30 10.38 3.80
C ASP A 509 -0.69 9.59 4.98
N VAL A 510 -0.04 8.46 4.69
CA VAL A 510 0.55 7.56 5.69
C VAL A 510 2.06 7.73 5.70
N THR A 511 2.62 8.14 6.84
CA THR A 511 4.07 8.16 7.05
C THR A 511 4.60 6.74 7.28
N PHE A 512 5.89 6.52 7.02
CA PHE A 512 6.54 5.24 7.31
C PHE A 512 7.85 5.47 8.06
N ASP A 513 8.21 4.52 8.93
CA ASP A 513 9.48 4.56 9.64
C ASP A 513 10.64 4.27 8.68
N ASN A 514 11.41 5.31 8.40
CA ASN A 514 12.53 5.26 7.47
C ASN A 514 13.88 4.97 8.17
N THR A 515 13.89 4.66 9.47
CA THR A 515 15.11 4.38 10.24
C THR A 515 15.87 3.17 9.69
N LEU A 516 15.13 2.13 9.27
CA LEU A 516 15.71 0.91 8.69
C LEU A 516 16.05 1.10 7.21
N CYS A 517 15.15 1.71 6.45
CA CYS A 517 15.23 1.77 4.98
C CYS A 517 16.18 2.85 4.48
N GLN A 518 16.44 3.90 5.28
CA GLN A 518 17.34 5.02 4.99
C GLN A 518 17.14 5.59 3.57
N MET A 519 15.89 5.67 3.13
CA MET A 519 15.54 6.18 1.81
C MET A 519 15.63 7.70 1.84
N PRO A 520 16.50 8.34 1.03
CA PRO A 520 16.63 9.80 1.05
C PRO A 520 15.30 10.45 0.68
N ASP A 521 14.96 11.63 1.21
CA ASP A 521 13.79 12.42 0.80
C ASP A 521 12.42 11.69 0.83
N THR A 522 12.29 10.64 1.65
CA THR A 522 11.10 9.79 1.71
C THR A 522 10.41 9.95 3.07
N GLN A 523 9.18 10.45 3.06
CA GLN A 523 8.40 10.72 4.30
C GLN A 523 7.11 9.90 4.36
N THR A 524 6.50 9.62 3.20
CA THR A 524 5.25 8.87 3.09
C THR A 524 5.46 7.49 2.48
N VAL A 525 4.52 6.58 2.68
CA VAL A 525 4.51 5.28 2.00
C VAL A 525 4.49 5.47 0.49
N GLN A 526 3.76 6.47 -0.01
CA GLN A 526 3.73 6.80 -1.43
C GLN A 526 5.10 7.25 -1.95
N ASP A 527 5.84 8.09 -1.22
CA ASP A 527 7.21 8.46 -1.61
C ASP A 527 8.11 7.22 -1.68
N ALA A 528 7.96 6.30 -0.72
CA ALA A 528 8.76 5.08 -0.68
C ALA A 528 8.45 4.19 -1.89
N LEU A 529 7.16 4.03 -2.22
CA LEU A 529 6.74 3.30 -3.42
C LEU A 529 7.27 3.97 -4.68
N GLU A 530 7.15 5.29 -4.82
CA GLU A 530 7.66 6.02 -5.98
C GLU A 530 9.17 5.89 -6.13
N GLN A 531 9.94 5.99 -5.04
CA GLN A 531 11.36 5.75 -5.09
C GLN A 531 11.72 4.30 -5.40
N LEU A 532 11.00 3.32 -4.85
CA LEU A 532 11.20 1.92 -5.17
C LEU A 532 10.89 1.63 -6.65
N CYS A 533 9.87 2.28 -7.20
CA CYS A 533 9.53 2.21 -8.62
C CYS A 533 10.55 2.93 -9.51
N GLN A 534 11.19 3.99 -9.01
CA GLN A 534 12.20 4.77 -9.74
C GLN A 534 13.63 4.24 -9.57
N ARG A 535 13.88 3.39 -8.56
CA ARG A 535 15.16 2.70 -8.44
C ARG A 535 15.37 1.92 -9.74
N PRO A 536 16.43 2.21 -10.50
CA PRO A 536 16.85 1.28 -11.53
C PRO A 536 17.00 -0.06 -10.82
N THR A 537 16.40 -1.11 -11.36
CA THR A 537 16.54 -2.48 -10.88
C THR A 537 18.03 -2.84 -10.76
N GLY A 538 18.68 -2.51 -9.65
CA GLY A 538 20.13 -2.32 -9.63
C GLY A 538 20.67 -1.97 -8.25
N GLY A 539 20.64 -2.95 -7.33
CA GLY A 539 21.20 -2.84 -6.00
C GLY A 539 21.13 -4.16 -5.21
N GLY A 540 21.52 -5.26 -5.86
CA GLY A 540 21.41 -6.65 -5.40
C GLY A 540 21.35 -7.58 -6.62
N PRO A 541 21.66 -8.90 -6.53
CA PRO A 541 21.82 -9.78 -7.70
C PRO A 541 20.52 -9.84 -8.52
N SER A 542 20.47 -8.97 -9.53
CA SER A 542 19.45 -8.70 -10.55
C SER A 542 18.04 -9.29 -10.31
N PRO A 543 17.05 -8.46 -9.92
CA PRO A 543 15.65 -8.82 -10.20
C PRO A 543 15.48 -8.90 -11.73
N CYS A 544 14.83 -9.95 -12.20
CA CYS A 544 14.71 -10.23 -13.64
C CYS A 544 13.92 -9.11 -14.34
N VAL A 545 14.33 -8.76 -15.56
CA VAL A 545 13.64 -7.78 -16.41
C VAL A 545 12.30 -8.36 -16.86
N VAL A 546 11.21 -7.66 -16.60
CA VAL A 546 9.87 -8.09 -17.02
C VAL A 546 9.66 -7.77 -18.50
N VAL A 547 9.15 -8.73 -19.28
CA VAL A 547 8.88 -8.61 -20.72
C VAL A 547 7.39 -8.84 -20.98
N GLY A 548 6.76 -8.01 -21.82
CA GLY A 548 5.38 -8.21 -22.30
C GLY A 548 4.26 -7.39 -21.65
N VAL A 549 4.57 -6.25 -21.00
CA VAL A 549 3.54 -5.27 -20.56
C VAL A 549 3.08 -4.43 -21.78
N GLU A 550 1.86 -3.89 -21.82
CA GLU A 550 1.44 -2.97 -22.89
C GLU A 550 2.45 -1.82 -23.06
N GLY A 551 3.00 -1.68 -24.28
CA GLY A 551 4.06 -0.70 -24.59
C GLY A 551 5.50 -1.15 -24.29
N ALA A 552 5.70 -2.34 -23.71
CA ALA A 552 7.03 -2.89 -23.42
C ALA A 552 7.78 -3.38 -24.67
N GLU A 553 9.11 -3.40 -24.57
CA GLU A 553 10.01 -3.93 -25.61
C GLU A 553 9.81 -5.44 -25.82
N SER A 554 10.03 -5.93 -27.05
CA SER A 554 9.99 -7.36 -27.36
C SER A 554 11.15 -8.11 -26.70
N LEU A 555 10.99 -9.42 -26.49
CA LEU A 555 12.03 -10.29 -25.91
C LEU A 555 13.38 -10.15 -26.62
N GLU A 556 13.37 -10.08 -27.96
CA GLU A 556 14.58 -9.87 -28.78
C GLU A 556 15.30 -8.57 -28.41
N LYS A 557 14.56 -7.45 -28.38
CA LYS A 557 15.10 -6.13 -28.07
C LYS A 557 15.66 -6.04 -26.66
N VAL A 558 14.99 -6.68 -25.69
CA VAL A 558 15.46 -6.71 -24.30
C VAL A 558 16.79 -7.45 -24.18
N ILE A 559 16.94 -8.62 -24.82
CA ILE A 559 18.20 -9.37 -24.81
C ILE A 559 19.30 -8.54 -25.49
N ASP A 560 19.02 -7.97 -26.67
CA ASP A 560 19.99 -7.16 -27.42
C ASP A 560 20.47 -5.95 -26.61
N ARG A 561 19.54 -5.18 -26.03
CA ARG A 561 19.85 -4.02 -25.18
C ARG A 561 20.71 -4.39 -23.96
N LEU A 562 20.41 -5.50 -23.30
CA LEU A 562 21.18 -5.95 -22.14
C LEU A 562 22.60 -6.37 -22.54
N LEU A 563 22.75 -7.05 -23.67
CA LEU A 563 24.07 -7.39 -24.22
C LEU A 563 24.87 -6.14 -24.60
N GLU A 564 24.24 -5.16 -25.25
CA GLU A 564 24.85 -3.87 -25.63
C GLU A 564 25.29 -3.06 -24.40
N SER A 565 24.57 -3.15 -23.29
CA SER A 565 24.96 -2.52 -22.02
C SER A 565 26.21 -3.15 -21.35
N GLY A 566 26.67 -4.28 -21.87
CA GLY A 566 27.83 -5.02 -21.34
C GLY A 566 27.51 -5.95 -20.16
N ALA A 567 26.23 -6.25 -19.91
CA ALA A 567 25.79 -7.16 -18.87
C ALA A 567 26.27 -8.61 -19.14
N THR A 568 26.71 -9.30 -18.09
CA THR A 568 27.15 -10.72 -18.17
C THR A 568 26.12 -11.70 -17.61
N THR A 569 25.10 -11.20 -16.92
CA THR A 569 24.01 -12.01 -16.36
C THR A 569 22.70 -11.37 -16.73
N LEU A 570 21.94 -12.03 -17.59
CA LEU A 570 20.65 -11.59 -18.09
C LEU A 570 19.58 -12.47 -17.44
N CYS A 571 18.72 -11.88 -16.60
CA CYS A 571 17.53 -12.56 -16.10
C CYS A 571 16.27 -11.87 -16.63
N LEU A 572 15.35 -12.64 -17.22
CA LEU A 572 14.12 -12.15 -17.84
C LEU A 572 12.92 -12.93 -17.30
N CYS A 573 11.84 -12.21 -16.96
CA CYS A 573 10.54 -12.77 -16.58
C CYS A 573 9.50 -12.43 -17.65
N LEU A 574 8.95 -13.45 -18.30
CA LEU A 574 7.91 -13.30 -19.31
C LEU A 574 6.54 -13.22 -18.65
N MET A 575 5.80 -12.16 -18.93
CA MET A 575 4.38 -12.09 -18.57
C MET A 575 3.57 -13.12 -19.40
N PRO A 576 2.38 -13.53 -18.92
CA PRO A 576 1.42 -14.27 -19.74
C PRO A 576 1.15 -13.54 -21.06
N GLY A 577 1.16 -14.27 -22.18
CA GLY A 577 1.01 -13.70 -23.52
C GLY A 577 1.99 -14.30 -24.53
N GLU A 578 1.89 -13.82 -25.77
CA GLU A 578 2.73 -14.23 -26.89
C GLU A 578 3.98 -13.33 -27.02
N HIS A 579 5.14 -13.97 -27.05
CA HIS A 579 6.46 -13.37 -27.20
C HIS A 579 7.06 -13.85 -28.52
N VAL A 580 6.78 -13.11 -29.60
CA VAL A 580 7.18 -13.51 -30.95
C VAL A 580 8.67 -13.30 -31.16
N ILE A 581 9.34 -14.35 -31.67
CA ILE A 581 10.72 -14.34 -32.16
C ILE A 581 10.66 -14.54 -33.67
N SER A 582 11.10 -13.56 -34.45
CA SER A 582 11.02 -13.63 -35.91
C SER A 582 12.17 -14.48 -36.45
N ASP A 583 13.39 -13.96 -36.37
CA ASP A 583 14.63 -14.63 -36.76
C ASP A 583 15.78 -14.03 -35.95
N ARG A 584 16.35 -14.79 -35.01
CA ARG A 584 17.46 -14.30 -34.18
C ARG A 584 18.51 -15.35 -33.80
N ILE A 585 19.77 -14.94 -33.91
CA ILE A 585 20.96 -15.67 -33.46
C ILE A 585 21.77 -14.78 -32.52
N TRP A 586 22.04 -15.26 -31.31
CA TRP A 586 22.95 -14.62 -30.36
C TRP A 586 24.23 -15.43 -30.22
N ASP A 587 25.31 -14.98 -30.87
CA ASP A 587 26.62 -15.64 -30.89
C ASP A 587 27.63 -14.98 -29.95
N MET A 588 27.94 -15.68 -28.86
CA MET A 588 28.89 -15.28 -27.83
C MET A 588 30.25 -16.00 -27.96
N SER A 589 30.48 -16.76 -29.04
CA SER A 589 31.73 -17.51 -29.25
C SER A 589 32.98 -16.63 -29.27
N GLY A 590 32.85 -15.35 -29.63
CA GLY A 590 33.93 -14.37 -29.63
C GLY A 590 34.08 -13.57 -28.32
N SER A 591 33.18 -13.76 -27.35
CA SER A 591 33.18 -13.03 -26.09
C SER A 591 34.33 -13.48 -25.18
N ARG A 592 35.03 -12.53 -24.55
CA ARG A 592 35.99 -12.83 -23.48
C ARG A 592 35.32 -13.02 -22.12
N ARG A 593 34.05 -12.68 -21.99
CA ARG A 593 33.26 -12.75 -20.75
C ARG A 593 32.32 -13.94 -20.80
N ALA A 594 32.18 -14.65 -19.67
CA ALA A 594 31.16 -15.68 -19.50
C ALA A 594 29.78 -15.01 -19.37
N ILE A 595 28.86 -15.32 -20.28
CA ILE A 595 27.54 -14.69 -20.31
C ILE A 595 26.48 -15.74 -19.97
N HIS A 596 25.63 -15.40 -19.02
CA HIS A 596 24.57 -16.24 -18.48
C HIS A 596 23.21 -15.65 -18.83
N LEU A 597 22.29 -16.46 -19.35
CA LEU A 597 20.91 -16.09 -19.66
C LEU A 597 19.94 -16.94 -18.85
N THR A 598 18.90 -16.31 -18.31
CA THR A 598 17.78 -16.99 -17.66
C THR A 598 16.48 -16.35 -18.14
N ILE A 599 15.61 -17.17 -18.74
CA ILE A 599 14.26 -16.79 -19.16
C ILE A 599 13.28 -17.63 -18.34
N LYS A 600 12.41 -16.98 -17.57
CA LYS A 600 11.37 -17.61 -16.74
C LYS A 600 10.00 -17.11 -17.14
N GLY A 601 9.02 -18.01 -17.23
CA GLY A 601 7.63 -17.65 -17.49
C GLY A 601 6.67 -18.05 -16.37
N CYS A 602 5.38 -18.00 -16.69
CA CYS A 602 4.26 -18.41 -15.84
C CYS A 602 3.61 -19.71 -16.35
N GLY A 603 4.43 -20.66 -16.79
CA GLY A 603 3.99 -21.94 -17.35
C GLY A 603 3.46 -21.80 -18.79
N PRO A 604 2.40 -22.53 -19.17
CA PRO A 604 1.92 -22.60 -20.55
C PRO A 604 1.35 -21.26 -21.08
N GLU A 605 1.10 -20.29 -20.19
CA GLU A 605 0.59 -18.97 -20.59
C GLU A 605 1.67 -18.00 -21.07
N SER A 606 2.94 -18.23 -20.73
CA SER A 606 4.06 -17.46 -21.26
C SER A 606 4.60 -18.16 -22.51
N ARG A 607 4.16 -17.72 -23.68
CA ARG A 607 4.40 -18.41 -24.96
C ARG A 607 5.47 -17.72 -25.78
N ILE A 608 6.56 -18.40 -26.07
CA ILE A 608 7.56 -17.98 -27.05
C ILE A 608 7.14 -18.54 -28.41
N VAL A 609 6.79 -17.65 -29.34
CA VAL A 609 6.32 -18.02 -30.68
C VAL A 609 7.45 -17.81 -31.68
N ILE A 610 8.09 -18.89 -32.12
CA ILE A 610 9.23 -18.87 -33.04
C ILE A 610 8.73 -18.93 -34.49
N GLN A 611 8.99 -17.89 -35.27
CA GLN A 611 8.62 -17.85 -36.69
C GLN A 611 9.66 -18.57 -37.57
N GLU A 612 10.95 -18.31 -37.35
CA GLU A 612 12.06 -18.98 -38.07
C GLU A 612 13.07 -19.65 -37.13
N ARG A 613 13.98 -18.89 -36.48
CA ARG A 613 15.02 -19.44 -35.60
C ARG A 613 15.25 -18.61 -34.34
N MET A 614 15.52 -19.31 -33.24
CA MET A 614 15.96 -18.77 -31.95
C MET A 614 17.22 -19.54 -31.53
N THR A 615 18.40 -19.00 -31.85
CA THR A 615 19.67 -19.73 -31.69
C THR A 615 20.62 -19.04 -30.72
N PHE A 616 21.15 -19.79 -29.76
CA PHE A 616 22.17 -19.36 -28.81
C PHE A 616 23.46 -20.09 -29.09
N ILE A 617 24.55 -19.36 -29.35
CA ILE A 617 25.86 -19.94 -29.68
C ILE A 617 26.91 -19.46 -28.67
N GLY A 618 27.68 -20.37 -28.06
CA GLY A 618 28.85 -19.99 -27.24
C GLY A 618 28.52 -19.42 -25.86
N TRP A 619 27.32 -19.65 -25.32
CA TRP A 619 26.91 -19.11 -24.02
C TRP A 619 27.51 -19.90 -22.85
N ALA A 620 27.81 -19.22 -21.74
CA ALA A 620 28.33 -19.89 -20.55
C ALA A 620 27.21 -20.63 -19.80
N ALA A 621 26.03 -20.03 -19.67
CA ALA A 621 24.84 -20.75 -19.25
C ALA A 621 23.58 -20.19 -19.91
N VAL A 622 22.63 -21.06 -20.28
CA VAL A 622 21.28 -20.66 -20.69
C VAL A 622 20.24 -21.49 -19.95
N THR A 623 19.32 -20.81 -19.27
CA THR A 623 18.20 -21.43 -18.55
C THR A 623 16.87 -20.97 -19.14
N LEU A 624 16.03 -21.92 -19.50
CA LEU A 624 14.65 -21.74 -19.89
C LEU A 624 13.75 -22.47 -18.89
N ARG A 625 12.82 -21.76 -18.26
CA ARG A 625 11.95 -22.34 -17.22
C ARG A 625 10.50 -21.88 -17.34
N ASP A 626 9.56 -22.80 -17.17
CA ASP A 626 8.12 -22.54 -17.07
C ASP A 626 7.60 -21.69 -18.24
N VAL A 627 7.91 -22.08 -19.48
CA VAL A 627 7.42 -21.42 -20.71
C VAL A 627 6.90 -22.44 -21.72
N ALA A 628 5.96 -22.01 -22.55
CA ALA A 628 5.56 -22.71 -23.76
C ALA A 628 6.35 -22.20 -24.97
N VAL A 629 6.78 -23.09 -25.84
CA VAL A 629 7.47 -22.78 -27.10
C VAL A 629 6.67 -23.36 -28.26
N GLU A 630 6.22 -22.47 -29.14
CA GLU A 630 5.40 -22.77 -30.31
C GLU A 630 6.13 -22.31 -31.57
N TYR A 631 5.92 -22.99 -32.70
CA TYR A 631 6.58 -22.66 -33.97
C TYR A 631 5.54 -22.27 -35.01
N VAL A 632 5.70 -21.19 -35.76
CA VAL A 632 4.67 -20.80 -36.75
C VAL A 632 4.74 -21.67 -38.00
N ALA A 633 5.94 -22.11 -38.39
CA ALA A 633 6.19 -22.95 -39.55
C ALA A 633 6.80 -24.30 -39.16
N GLY A 634 6.80 -25.26 -40.08
CA GLY A 634 7.46 -26.53 -39.86
C GLY A 634 8.97 -26.35 -39.71
N VAL A 635 9.55 -26.90 -38.63
CA VAL A 635 10.93 -26.68 -38.23
C VAL A 635 11.90 -27.46 -39.12
N ARG A 636 12.74 -26.74 -39.87
CA ARG A 636 13.83 -27.25 -40.71
C ARG A 636 15.14 -27.40 -39.91
N PRO A 637 16.17 -28.10 -40.42
CA PRO A 637 17.44 -28.32 -39.68
C PRO A 637 18.11 -27.04 -39.16
N GLU A 638 17.99 -25.93 -39.89
CA GLU A 638 18.54 -24.63 -39.55
C GLU A 638 17.64 -23.73 -38.68
N MET A 639 16.40 -24.17 -38.42
CA MET A 639 15.33 -23.43 -37.74
C MET A 639 15.09 -23.96 -36.32
N GLY A 640 14.21 -23.27 -35.58
CA GLY A 640 13.75 -23.67 -34.26
C GLY A 640 14.60 -23.16 -33.09
N LEU A 641 14.43 -23.77 -31.90
CA LEU A 641 15.18 -23.41 -30.70
C LEU A 641 16.47 -24.24 -30.61
N ARG A 642 17.62 -23.56 -30.63
CA ARG A 642 18.92 -24.20 -30.79
C ARG A 642 19.94 -23.68 -29.77
N PHE A 643 20.60 -24.59 -29.08
CA PHE A 643 21.77 -24.30 -28.23
C PHE A 643 23.00 -24.97 -28.84
N VAL A 644 23.97 -24.16 -29.25
CA VAL A 644 25.15 -24.61 -29.98
C VAL A 644 26.41 -24.18 -29.26
N ARG A 645 27.30 -25.11 -28.87
CA ARG A 645 28.53 -24.78 -28.13
C ARG A 645 28.27 -24.00 -26.83
N CYS A 646 27.17 -24.29 -26.15
CA CYS A 646 26.86 -23.71 -24.85
C CYS A 646 27.40 -24.62 -23.74
N ARG A 647 28.02 -24.03 -22.70
CA ARG A 647 28.58 -24.82 -21.59
C ARG A 647 27.49 -25.43 -20.73
N ASP A 648 26.59 -24.63 -20.16
CA ASP A 648 25.49 -25.12 -19.33
C ASP A 648 24.14 -24.78 -19.94
N VAL A 649 23.29 -25.77 -20.21
CA VAL A 649 21.92 -25.57 -20.70
C VAL A 649 20.93 -26.21 -19.73
N THR A 650 19.89 -25.47 -19.33
CA THR A 650 18.81 -25.98 -18.49
C THR A 650 17.47 -25.64 -19.13
N VAL A 651 16.64 -26.65 -19.36
CA VAL A 651 15.26 -26.53 -19.82
C VAL A 651 14.37 -27.27 -18.82
N GLU A 652 13.54 -26.55 -18.09
CA GLU A 652 12.76 -27.12 -16.98
C GLU A 652 11.31 -26.65 -17.01
N GLY A 653 10.35 -27.58 -16.84
CA GLY A 653 8.93 -27.22 -16.77
C GLY A 653 8.38 -26.58 -18.06
N CYS A 654 9.02 -26.82 -19.20
CA CYS A 654 8.65 -26.20 -20.48
C CYS A 654 7.77 -27.13 -21.33
N SER A 655 6.97 -26.55 -22.23
CA SER A 655 6.21 -27.30 -23.23
C SER A 655 6.61 -26.88 -24.64
N PHE A 656 6.97 -27.84 -25.49
CA PHE A 656 7.34 -27.63 -26.88
C PHE A 656 6.30 -28.26 -27.79
N GLU A 657 5.77 -27.50 -28.72
CA GLU A 657 4.77 -28.01 -29.65
C GLU A 657 5.06 -27.51 -31.07
N GLY A 658 5.13 -28.41 -32.04
CA GLY A 658 5.29 -28.00 -33.44
C GLY A 658 5.41 -29.11 -34.46
N ALA A 659 5.33 -28.70 -35.72
CA ALA A 659 5.60 -29.58 -36.85
C ALA A 659 7.10 -29.53 -37.21
N THR A 660 7.70 -30.67 -37.57
CA THR A 660 9.11 -30.73 -38.00
C THR A 660 9.24 -31.20 -39.44
N ILE A 661 10.21 -30.63 -40.16
CA ILE A 661 10.61 -30.93 -41.54
C ILE A 661 12.11 -31.22 -41.55
N GLY A 662 12.53 -32.38 -41.05
CA GLY A 662 13.95 -32.74 -40.94
C GLY A 662 14.73 -31.99 -39.85
N GLY A 663 14.18 -30.94 -39.25
CA GLY A 663 14.67 -30.31 -38.01
C GLY A 663 14.09 -30.93 -36.75
N ALA A 664 14.32 -30.28 -35.60
CA ALA A 664 13.82 -30.68 -34.28
C ALA A 664 13.26 -29.47 -33.52
N LEU A 665 12.29 -29.67 -32.63
CA LEU A 665 11.77 -28.57 -31.81
C LEU A 665 12.89 -27.97 -30.94
N LEU A 666 13.63 -28.83 -30.24
CA LEU A 666 14.83 -28.45 -29.49
C LEU A 666 16.07 -29.15 -30.06
N LEU A 667 17.11 -28.37 -30.37
CA LEU A 667 18.43 -28.86 -30.75
C LEU A 667 19.45 -28.52 -29.66
N LEU A 668 20.18 -29.53 -29.20
CA LEU A 668 21.39 -29.38 -28.37
C LEU A 668 22.58 -29.89 -29.18
N SER A 669 23.51 -28.98 -29.52
CA SER A 669 24.66 -29.29 -30.37
C SER A 669 25.95 -28.87 -29.67
N ASP A 670 26.86 -29.82 -29.46
CA ASP A 670 28.15 -29.59 -28.80
C ASP A 670 28.03 -28.87 -27.43
N VAL A 671 27.15 -29.34 -26.55
CA VAL A 671 26.95 -28.76 -25.20
C VAL A 671 27.72 -29.55 -24.14
N ASP A 672 28.37 -28.86 -23.19
CA ASP A 672 29.15 -29.52 -22.14
C ASP A 672 28.21 -30.18 -21.11
N ARG A 673 27.25 -29.40 -20.57
CA ARG A 673 26.23 -29.87 -19.62
C ARG A 673 24.84 -29.45 -20.05
N ALA A 674 23.91 -30.40 -20.07
CA ALA A 674 22.51 -30.09 -20.33
C ALA A 674 21.57 -30.84 -19.37
N LEU A 675 20.61 -30.13 -18.80
CA LEU A 675 19.48 -30.68 -18.07
C LEU A 675 18.19 -30.32 -18.80
N VAL A 676 17.49 -31.32 -19.32
CA VAL A 676 16.11 -31.17 -19.80
C VAL A 676 15.22 -31.94 -18.84
N ALA A 677 14.41 -31.24 -18.07
CA ALA A 677 13.65 -31.84 -16.98
C ALA A 677 12.18 -31.43 -16.98
N ALA A 678 11.31 -32.34 -16.54
CA ALA A 678 9.88 -32.08 -16.31
C ALA A 678 9.18 -31.36 -17.47
N SER A 679 9.63 -31.59 -18.71
CA SER A 679 9.18 -30.87 -19.89
C SER A 679 8.37 -31.79 -20.82
N GLN A 680 7.45 -31.19 -21.57
CA GLN A 680 6.62 -31.88 -22.56
C GLN A 680 7.04 -31.51 -23.98
N PHE A 681 7.09 -32.50 -24.87
CA PHE A 681 7.36 -32.30 -26.29
C PHE A 681 6.30 -33.01 -27.12
N ASP A 682 5.58 -32.23 -27.93
CA ASP A 682 4.56 -32.69 -28.85
C ASP A 682 5.03 -32.35 -30.28
N ALA A 683 5.77 -33.27 -30.89
CA ALA A 683 6.36 -33.10 -32.22
C ALA A 683 5.67 -33.98 -33.26
N VAL A 684 5.15 -33.36 -34.31
CA VAL A 684 4.53 -34.05 -35.46
C VAL A 684 5.36 -33.81 -36.72
N ILE A 685 5.45 -34.79 -37.63
CA ILE A 685 6.04 -34.48 -38.94
C ILE A 685 5.08 -33.55 -39.71
N GLN A 686 5.60 -32.63 -40.53
CA GLN A 686 4.72 -31.77 -41.32
C GLN A 686 3.74 -32.59 -42.17
N GLY A 687 2.46 -32.24 -42.09
CA GLY A 687 1.37 -32.99 -42.73
C GLY A 687 1.00 -34.31 -42.03
N GLY A 688 1.58 -34.63 -40.86
CA GLY A 688 1.29 -35.86 -40.12
C GLY A 688 -0.17 -36.02 -39.69
N TYR A 689 -0.89 -34.90 -39.55
CA TYR A 689 -2.31 -34.84 -39.22
C TYR A 689 -3.26 -35.03 -40.41
N THR A 690 -2.75 -34.87 -41.64
CA THR A 690 -3.54 -34.94 -42.89
C THR A 690 -4.49 -36.14 -42.98
N PRO A 691 -4.05 -37.39 -42.69
CA PRO A 691 -4.92 -38.56 -42.83
C PRO A 691 -6.15 -38.48 -41.93
N ILE A 692 -5.98 -37.97 -40.71
CA ILE A 692 -7.06 -37.90 -39.71
C ILE A 692 -7.97 -36.73 -39.99
N ARG A 693 -7.42 -35.59 -40.43
CA ARG A 693 -8.21 -34.47 -40.95
C ARG A 693 -9.13 -34.91 -42.09
N GLU A 694 -8.60 -35.63 -43.07
CA GLU A 694 -9.40 -36.10 -44.22
C GLU A 694 -10.52 -37.07 -43.79
N LEU A 695 -10.25 -37.94 -42.81
CA LEU A 695 -11.27 -38.83 -42.27
C LEU A 695 -12.35 -38.08 -41.47
N LEU A 696 -11.97 -37.12 -40.63
CA LEU A 696 -12.93 -36.27 -39.91
C LEU A 696 -13.78 -35.42 -40.86
N ALA A 697 -13.19 -34.92 -41.95
CA ALA A 697 -13.92 -34.23 -43.01
C ALA A 697 -14.96 -35.14 -43.70
N LYS A 698 -14.65 -36.43 -43.91
CA LYS A 698 -15.60 -37.42 -44.45
C LYS A 698 -16.76 -37.72 -43.48
N VAL A 699 -16.53 -37.66 -42.16
CA VAL A 699 -17.62 -37.77 -41.16
C VAL A 699 -18.55 -36.56 -41.26
N GLY A 700 -17.98 -35.37 -41.44
CA GLY A 700 -18.71 -34.11 -41.59
C GLY A 700 -19.33 -33.60 -40.28
N GLY A 701 -20.06 -32.48 -40.37
CA GLY A 701 -20.64 -31.83 -39.19
C GLY A 701 -19.58 -31.29 -38.22
N PRO A 702 -19.81 -31.33 -36.90
CA PRO A 702 -18.87 -30.79 -35.90
C PRO A 702 -17.47 -31.44 -35.96
N PHE A 703 -17.35 -32.70 -36.40
CA PHE A 703 -16.05 -33.35 -36.55
C PHE A 703 -15.20 -32.75 -37.68
N GLY A 704 -15.82 -32.30 -38.77
CA GLY A 704 -15.11 -31.59 -39.85
C GLY A 704 -14.48 -30.29 -39.37
N ALA A 705 -15.21 -29.54 -38.53
CA ALA A 705 -14.77 -28.30 -37.91
C ALA A 705 -13.57 -28.48 -36.95
N VAL A 706 -13.47 -29.61 -36.24
CA VAL A 706 -12.27 -29.98 -35.46
C VAL A 706 -11.12 -30.40 -36.39
N GLY A 707 -11.43 -31.08 -37.49
CA GLY A 707 -10.46 -31.47 -38.51
C GLY A 707 -9.77 -30.27 -39.16
N GLU A 708 -10.49 -29.18 -39.43
CA GLU A 708 -9.93 -27.98 -40.06
C GLU A 708 -8.81 -27.34 -39.23
N VAL A 709 -8.93 -27.36 -37.90
CA VAL A 709 -7.93 -26.81 -36.98
C VAL A 709 -6.86 -27.82 -36.57
N LEU A 710 -6.96 -29.07 -37.07
CA LEU A 710 -5.98 -30.14 -36.79
C LEU A 710 -4.65 -29.86 -37.51
N ASP A 711 -4.72 -29.21 -38.68
CA ASP A 711 -3.59 -28.79 -39.50
C ASP A 711 -3.22 -27.30 -39.36
N ALA A 712 -4.10 -26.49 -38.74
CA ALA A 712 -3.80 -25.09 -38.46
C ALA A 712 -2.56 -25.01 -37.60
N GLN A 713 -1.50 -24.40 -38.13
CA GLN A 713 -0.16 -24.47 -37.61
C GLN A 713 -0.10 -24.10 -36.10
N ILE A 714 0.00 -25.14 -35.26
CA ILE A 714 0.95 -25.25 -34.12
C ILE A 714 0.52 -24.70 -32.74
N ALA A 715 -0.77 -24.48 -32.47
CA ALA A 715 -1.21 -24.28 -31.08
C ALA A 715 -2.21 -25.33 -30.63
N GLY A 716 -1.79 -26.26 -29.76
CA GLY A 716 -2.65 -27.22 -29.07
C GLY A 716 -3.77 -26.54 -28.31
N ARG A 717 -3.59 -25.26 -27.97
CA ARG A 717 -4.62 -24.34 -27.50
C ARG A 717 -5.77 -24.17 -28.50
N ILE A 718 -5.50 -23.78 -29.75
CA ILE A 718 -6.54 -23.57 -30.78
C ILE A 718 -7.32 -24.87 -31.00
N TYR A 719 -6.61 -25.99 -31.07
CA TYR A 719 -7.25 -27.29 -31.17
C TYR A 719 -8.09 -27.62 -29.92
N GLY A 720 -7.59 -27.31 -28.73
CA GLY A 720 -8.29 -27.50 -27.46
C GLY A 720 -9.56 -26.66 -27.33
N GLU A 721 -9.49 -25.37 -27.66
CA GLU A 721 -10.64 -24.46 -27.71
C GLU A 721 -11.69 -24.97 -28.68
N ARG A 722 -11.29 -25.33 -29.90
CA ARG A 722 -12.21 -25.88 -30.90
C ARG A 722 -12.79 -27.24 -30.49
N SER A 723 -11.99 -28.07 -29.81
CA SER A 723 -12.46 -29.35 -29.27
C SER A 723 -13.43 -29.17 -28.11
N ALA A 724 -13.32 -28.09 -27.34
CA ALA A 724 -14.28 -27.72 -26.30
C ALA A 724 -15.61 -27.29 -26.92
N GLU A 725 -15.57 -26.37 -27.90
CA GLU A 725 -16.74 -25.93 -28.67
C GLU A 725 -17.48 -27.12 -29.29
N VAL A 726 -16.74 -28.00 -29.99
CA VAL A 726 -17.32 -29.17 -30.65
C VAL A 726 -17.81 -30.20 -29.64
N GLY A 727 -17.12 -30.36 -28.50
CA GLY A 727 -17.59 -31.19 -27.40
C GLY A 727 -18.97 -30.76 -26.89
N GLU A 728 -19.20 -29.45 -26.74
CA GLU A 728 -20.51 -28.92 -26.38
C GLU A 728 -21.57 -29.12 -27.46
N GLU A 729 -21.22 -28.86 -28.72
CA GLU A 729 -22.13 -29.07 -29.86
C GLU A 729 -22.59 -30.52 -29.91
N LEU A 730 -21.65 -31.47 -29.79
CA LEU A 730 -21.92 -32.91 -29.80
C LEU A 730 -22.78 -33.35 -28.60
N ALA A 731 -22.59 -32.76 -27.42
CA ALA A 731 -23.38 -33.06 -26.23
C ALA A 731 -24.85 -32.59 -26.37
N LYS A 732 -25.10 -31.52 -27.13
CA LYS A 732 -26.44 -30.95 -27.38
C LYS A 732 -27.24 -31.71 -28.45
N LEU A 733 -26.62 -32.64 -29.18
CA LEU A 733 -27.29 -33.41 -30.25
C LEU A 733 -28.34 -34.40 -29.70
N SER A 734 -29.46 -34.53 -30.41
CA SER A 734 -30.48 -35.55 -30.11
C SER A 734 -29.92 -36.97 -30.28
N ALA A 735 -30.55 -37.95 -29.62
CA ALA A 735 -30.12 -39.35 -29.72
C ALA A 735 -30.05 -39.87 -31.17
N ALA A 736 -30.99 -39.47 -32.03
CA ALA A 736 -31.01 -39.86 -33.44
C ALA A 736 -29.84 -39.23 -34.24
N GLN A 737 -29.52 -37.96 -33.97
CA GLN A 737 -28.39 -37.26 -34.59
C GLN A 737 -27.06 -37.88 -34.15
N ARG A 738 -26.90 -38.17 -32.84
CA ARG A 738 -25.71 -38.85 -32.30
C ARG A 738 -25.53 -40.24 -32.89
N GLN A 739 -26.61 -41.01 -33.02
CA GLN A 739 -26.54 -42.34 -33.63
C GLN A 739 -26.14 -42.28 -35.11
N LYS A 740 -26.64 -41.30 -35.87
CA LYS A 740 -26.24 -41.09 -37.27
C LYS A 740 -24.76 -40.74 -37.37
N LEU A 741 -24.30 -39.77 -36.59
CA LEU A 741 -22.91 -39.31 -36.59
C LEU A 741 -21.96 -40.42 -36.11
N ASN A 742 -22.36 -41.21 -35.12
CA ASN A 742 -21.60 -42.34 -34.63
C ASN A 742 -21.44 -43.45 -35.69
N LYS A 743 -22.46 -43.73 -36.50
CA LYS A 743 -22.34 -44.65 -37.66
C LYS A 743 -21.34 -44.13 -38.70
N GLN A 744 -21.35 -42.83 -38.97
CA GLN A 744 -20.38 -42.21 -39.88
C GLN A 744 -18.95 -42.30 -39.32
N LEU A 745 -18.77 -41.98 -38.03
CA LEU A 745 -17.49 -42.13 -37.33
C LEU A 745 -16.97 -43.57 -37.37
N GLN A 746 -17.83 -44.54 -37.12
CA GLN A 746 -17.47 -45.97 -37.18
C GLN A 746 -17.02 -46.38 -38.59
N SER A 747 -17.67 -45.87 -39.64
CA SER A 747 -17.30 -46.20 -41.03
C SER A 747 -15.92 -45.70 -41.45
N VAL A 748 -15.42 -44.60 -40.87
CA VAL A 748 -14.06 -44.09 -41.12
C VAL A 748 -13.02 -44.67 -40.16
N SER A 749 -13.44 -45.08 -38.95
CA SER A 749 -12.54 -45.67 -37.94
C SER A 749 -12.02 -47.06 -38.29
N SER A 750 -12.68 -47.77 -39.21
CA SER A 750 -12.29 -49.09 -39.71
C SER A 750 -11.31 -49.06 -40.87
N ASP A 751 -10.82 -47.88 -41.27
CA ASP A 751 -9.83 -47.76 -42.34
C ASP A 751 -8.52 -48.50 -41.96
N GLN A 752 -8.09 -49.44 -42.81
CA GLN A 752 -6.88 -50.24 -42.56
C GLN A 752 -5.60 -49.41 -42.61
N ALA A 753 -5.64 -48.19 -43.17
CA ALA A 753 -4.50 -47.27 -43.17
C ALA A 753 -4.24 -46.61 -41.81
N LEU A 754 -5.17 -46.73 -40.84
CA LEU A 754 -5.02 -46.15 -39.50
C LEU A 754 -4.27 -47.09 -38.55
N GLY A 755 -3.33 -46.52 -37.78
CA GLY A 755 -2.69 -47.23 -36.67
C GLY A 755 -3.66 -47.52 -35.53
N ASP A 756 -3.35 -48.55 -34.74
CA ASP A 756 -4.19 -49.08 -33.67
C ASP A 756 -4.55 -48.03 -32.61
N GLU A 757 -3.60 -47.19 -32.20
CA GLU A 757 -3.87 -46.10 -31.24
C GLU A 757 -4.90 -45.10 -31.78
N VAL A 758 -4.81 -44.76 -33.07
CA VAL A 758 -5.76 -43.84 -33.72
C VAL A 758 -7.13 -44.50 -33.83
N ARG A 759 -7.19 -45.77 -34.22
CA ARG A 759 -8.43 -46.56 -34.24
C ARG A 759 -9.06 -46.67 -32.85
N PHE A 760 -8.25 -46.86 -31.83
CA PHE A 760 -8.69 -46.88 -30.44
C PHE A 760 -9.23 -45.52 -29.99
N ALA A 761 -8.54 -44.42 -30.32
CA ALA A 761 -9.03 -43.07 -30.03
C ALA A 761 -10.38 -42.79 -30.71
N PHE A 762 -10.55 -43.15 -31.99
CA PHE A 762 -11.85 -43.09 -32.66
C PHE A 762 -12.92 -43.94 -31.96
N THR A 763 -12.55 -45.11 -31.46
CA THR A 763 -13.44 -45.99 -30.69
C THR A 763 -13.86 -45.32 -29.38
N LYS A 764 -12.95 -44.66 -28.67
CA LYS A 764 -13.28 -43.89 -27.45
C LYS A 764 -14.29 -42.78 -27.75
N VAL A 765 -14.05 -42.00 -28.80
CA VAL A 765 -14.99 -40.95 -29.26
C VAL A 765 -16.36 -41.59 -29.57
N SER A 766 -16.38 -42.72 -30.28
CA SER A 766 -17.61 -43.46 -30.62
C SER A 766 -18.38 -43.93 -29.39
N LEU A 767 -17.69 -44.46 -28.37
CA LEU A 767 -18.28 -44.94 -27.13
C LEU A 767 -18.88 -43.81 -26.30
N VAL A 768 -18.15 -42.70 -26.14
CA VAL A 768 -18.66 -41.53 -25.39
C VAL A 768 -19.85 -40.91 -26.13
N LEU A 769 -19.77 -40.76 -27.46
CA LEU A 769 -20.87 -40.21 -28.26
C LEU A 769 -22.16 -41.06 -28.16
N ALA A 770 -22.01 -42.38 -28.05
CA ALA A 770 -23.10 -43.34 -27.90
C ALA A 770 -23.70 -43.40 -26.48
N ALA A 771 -23.08 -42.78 -25.48
CA ALA A 771 -23.58 -42.77 -24.11
C ALA A 771 -24.98 -42.14 -24.02
N LYS A 772 -25.80 -42.54 -23.04
CA LYS A 772 -27.16 -41.99 -22.88
C LYS A 772 -27.15 -40.46 -22.72
N THR A 773 -26.21 -39.97 -21.90
CA THR A 773 -25.99 -38.56 -21.55
C THR A 773 -24.49 -38.25 -21.63
N PRO A 774 -23.95 -37.95 -22.83
CA PRO A 774 -22.53 -37.63 -22.98
C PRO A 774 -22.26 -36.25 -22.38
N GLN A 775 -21.20 -36.15 -21.57
CA GLN A 775 -20.74 -34.86 -21.06
C GLN A 775 -19.83 -34.20 -22.11
N ALA A 776 -19.94 -32.87 -22.24
CA ALA A 776 -19.09 -32.11 -23.16
C ALA A 776 -17.60 -32.32 -22.84
N ALA A 777 -17.23 -32.32 -21.55
CA ALA A 777 -15.86 -32.53 -21.11
C ALA A 777 -15.29 -33.91 -21.53
N ASP A 778 -16.08 -34.98 -21.46
CA ASP A 778 -15.64 -36.31 -21.89
C ASP A 778 -15.41 -36.36 -23.41
N LEU A 779 -16.29 -35.73 -24.18
CA LEU A 779 -16.16 -35.62 -25.63
C LEU A 779 -14.90 -34.82 -26.00
N THR A 780 -14.68 -33.67 -25.37
CA THR A 780 -13.47 -32.86 -25.55
C THR A 780 -12.22 -33.65 -25.20
N ALA A 781 -12.20 -34.39 -24.08
CA ALA A 781 -11.07 -35.23 -23.71
C ALA A 781 -10.78 -36.30 -24.77
N THR A 782 -11.80 -36.94 -25.35
CA THR A 782 -11.60 -37.93 -26.42
C THR A 782 -11.11 -37.32 -27.73
N LEU A 783 -11.46 -36.07 -28.04
CA LEU A 783 -10.92 -35.35 -29.20
C LEU A 783 -9.44 -34.99 -28.99
N LEU A 784 -9.06 -34.58 -27.79
CA LEU A 784 -7.66 -34.36 -27.41
C LEU A 784 -6.85 -35.67 -27.44
N ASP A 785 -7.44 -36.79 -27.02
CA ASP A 785 -6.83 -38.13 -27.18
C ASP A 785 -6.61 -38.48 -28.65
N LEU A 786 -7.59 -38.17 -29.52
CA LEU A 786 -7.47 -38.40 -30.96
C LEU A 786 -6.33 -37.60 -31.57
N ARG A 787 -6.17 -36.33 -31.21
CA ARG A 787 -5.02 -35.52 -31.64
C ARG A 787 -3.70 -36.08 -31.15
N ARG A 788 -3.62 -36.54 -29.90
CA ARG A 788 -2.39 -37.14 -29.37
C ARG A 788 -2.04 -38.44 -30.08
N ALA A 789 -3.03 -39.30 -30.34
CA ALA A 789 -2.85 -40.52 -31.14
C ALA A 789 -2.40 -40.19 -32.57
N ALA A 790 -2.96 -39.14 -33.17
CA ALA A 790 -2.57 -38.65 -34.49
C ALA A 790 -1.11 -38.23 -34.56
N LEU A 791 -0.65 -37.50 -33.53
CA LEU A 791 0.73 -37.04 -33.43
C LEU A 791 1.69 -38.23 -33.29
N ARG A 792 1.36 -39.20 -32.42
CA ARG A 792 2.17 -40.43 -32.23
C ARG A 792 2.19 -41.32 -33.45
N PHE A 793 1.14 -41.29 -34.27
CA PHE A 793 1.05 -42.08 -35.50
C PHE A 793 2.09 -41.64 -36.56
N ARG A 794 2.39 -40.33 -36.64
CA ARG A 794 3.36 -39.72 -37.56
C ARG A 794 4.24 -38.70 -36.81
N PRO A 795 5.14 -39.19 -35.94
CA PRO A 795 5.88 -38.31 -35.03
C PRO A 795 6.96 -37.52 -35.77
N GLY A 796 7.16 -36.29 -35.31
CA GLY A 796 8.27 -35.43 -35.68
C GLY A 796 9.45 -35.59 -34.71
N VAL A 797 10.52 -34.82 -34.91
CA VAL A 797 11.68 -34.85 -33.99
C VAL A 797 11.46 -33.87 -32.84
N ALA A 798 11.27 -34.40 -31.63
CA ALA A 798 11.07 -33.58 -30.44
C ALA A 798 12.37 -32.94 -29.96
N LEU A 799 13.40 -33.76 -29.80
CA LEU A 799 14.72 -33.36 -29.32
C LEU A 799 15.78 -34.04 -30.17
N LEU A 800 16.72 -33.24 -30.68
CA LEU A 800 17.90 -33.72 -31.37
C LEU A 800 19.16 -33.38 -30.55
N LEU A 801 19.92 -34.41 -30.21
CA LEU A 801 21.26 -34.29 -29.63
C LEU A 801 22.28 -34.46 -30.75
N GLU A 802 22.94 -33.38 -31.14
CA GLU A 802 23.93 -33.36 -32.22
C GLU A 802 25.34 -33.18 -31.66
N ASN A 803 26.32 -33.74 -32.37
CA ASN A 803 27.73 -33.40 -32.18
C ASN A 803 28.31 -33.04 -33.56
N GLY A 804 28.83 -31.81 -33.69
CA GLY A 804 29.27 -31.23 -34.96
C GLY A 804 30.43 -31.97 -35.62
N THR A 805 31.07 -32.90 -34.91
CA THR A 805 32.16 -33.73 -35.43
C THR A 805 31.66 -34.90 -36.30
N LEU A 806 30.45 -35.42 -36.05
CA LEU A 806 29.90 -36.56 -36.80
C LEU A 806 29.18 -36.18 -38.10
N THR A 807 28.65 -34.97 -38.21
CA THR A 807 27.99 -34.48 -39.43
C THR A 807 28.96 -34.29 -40.60
N ARG A 808 30.28 -34.33 -40.37
CA ARG A 808 31.34 -34.25 -41.40
C ARG A 808 31.86 -35.61 -41.88
N VAL A 809 31.27 -36.73 -41.44
CA VAL A 809 31.69 -38.10 -41.78
C VAL A 809 31.25 -38.48 -43.21
N GLY A 810 31.79 -37.74 -44.17
CA GLY A 810 32.06 -38.16 -45.54
C GLY A 810 33.54 -37.95 -45.92
N GLN A 811 34.35 -37.35 -45.03
CA GLN A 811 35.78 -37.14 -45.23
C GLN A 811 36.58 -37.64 -44.02
N GLU A 812 37.84 -37.97 -44.29
CA GLU A 812 38.81 -38.70 -43.47
C GLU A 812 38.90 -38.29 -41.99
N PHE A 813 39.49 -39.18 -41.18
CA PHE A 813 39.72 -39.05 -39.73
C PHE A 813 39.93 -37.60 -39.23
N PRO A 814 39.32 -37.22 -38.08
CA PRO A 814 39.53 -35.89 -37.51
C PRO A 814 41.01 -35.64 -37.23
N GLU A 815 41.54 -34.49 -37.69
CA GLU A 815 42.90 -34.04 -37.40
C GLU A 815 43.14 -33.97 -35.88
N ILE A 816 44.38 -34.23 -35.42
CA ILE A 816 44.78 -34.32 -34.00
C ILE A 816 44.34 -33.09 -33.15
N GLY A 817 44.19 -31.91 -33.76
CA GLY A 817 43.67 -30.71 -33.09
C GLY A 817 42.18 -30.74 -32.72
N GLN A 818 41.40 -31.69 -33.26
CA GLN A 818 39.99 -31.91 -32.93
C GLN A 818 39.81 -32.90 -31.75
N ILE A 819 40.83 -33.69 -31.43
CA ILE A 819 40.83 -34.64 -30.30
C ILE A 819 40.97 -33.93 -28.95
N ALA A 820 41.61 -32.75 -28.92
CA ALA A 820 41.78 -31.95 -27.70
C ALA A 820 40.50 -31.25 -27.20
N ARG A 821 39.35 -31.47 -27.87
CA ARG A 821 38.06 -30.83 -27.57
C ARG A 821 37.07 -31.75 -26.86
N PHE A 822 37.43 -33.01 -26.63
CA PHE A 822 36.57 -33.95 -25.91
C PHE A 822 36.85 -33.83 -24.41
N ASP A 823 35.92 -33.21 -23.68
CA ASP A 823 35.95 -33.24 -22.22
C ASP A 823 35.33 -34.56 -21.74
N VAL A 824 35.96 -35.17 -20.73
CA VAL A 824 35.48 -36.44 -20.16
C VAL A 824 34.28 -36.20 -19.23
N ASP A 825 34.06 -34.94 -18.85
CA ASP A 825 33.07 -34.55 -17.85
C ASP A 825 31.75 -34.01 -18.44
N ASP A 826 31.59 -34.08 -19.76
CA ASP A 826 30.36 -33.67 -20.45
C ASP A 826 29.16 -34.55 -20.05
N GLN A 827 28.02 -33.94 -19.71
CA GLN A 827 26.86 -34.64 -19.18
C GLN A 827 25.53 -34.08 -19.68
N ILE A 828 24.73 -34.93 -20.32
CA ILE A 828 23.35 -34.62 -20.72
C ILE A 828 22.39 -35.47 -19.89
N ILE A 829 21.46 -34.82 -19.19
CA ILE A 829 20.44 -35.46 -18.35
C ILE A 829 19.06 -35.08 -18.90
N LEU A 830 18.31 -36.08 -19.36
CA LEU A 830 16.91 -35.98 -19.68
C LEU A 830 16.13 -36.66 -18.55
N ARG A 831 15.37 -35.90 -17.76
CA ARG A 831 14.67 -36.42 -16.57
C ARG A 831 13.19 -36.07 -16.51
N GLY A 832 12.33 -37.06 -16.30
CA GLY A 832 10.91 -36.82 -16.03
C GLY A 832 10.16 -36.13 -17.19
N ASN A 833 10.68 -36.23 -18.42
CA ASN A 833 10.06 -35.61 -19.58
C ASN A 833 9.00 -36.52 -20.18
N ARG A 834 8.02 -35.91 -20.87
CA ARG A 834 7.09 -36.60 -21.76
C ARG A 834 7.35 -36.17 -23.19
N MET A 835 7.82 -37.08 -24.03
CA MET A 835 8.12 -36.81 -25.43
C MET A 835 7.19 -37.62 -26.33
N ASP A 836 6.11 -36.99 -26.76
CA ASP A 836 5.27 -37.45 -27.86
C ASP A 836 5.94 -36.99 -29.17
N GLY A 837 7.03 -37.66 -29.53
CA GLY A 837 7.91 -37.32 -30.63
C GLY A 837 9.22 -38.11 -30.56
N LEU A 838 10.04 -38.05 -31.60
CA LEU A 838 11.30 -38.79 -31.68
C LEU A 838 12.38 -38.09 -30.84
N LEU A 839 13.07 -38.87 -29.99
CA LEU A 839 14.37 -38.49 -29.44
C LEU A 839 15.45 -38.98 -30.41
N ALA A 840 15.97 -38.05 -31.21
CA ALA A 840 17.04 -38.36 -32.17
C ALA A 840 18.39 -38.15 -31.49
N LEU A 841 19.16 -39.22 -31.41
CA LEU A 841 20.56 -39.16 -31.01
C LEU A 841 21.39 -38.96 -32.28
N TYR A 842 22.50 -38.23 -32.19
CA TYR A 842 23.51 -38.02 -33.25
C TYR A 842 23.12 -37.05 -34.38
N ALA A 843 22.05 -37.33 -35.12
CA ALA A 843 21.62 -36.58 -36.31
C ALA A 843 20.15 -36.91 -36.66
N PRO A 844 19.51 -36.19 -37.61
CA PRO A 844 18.11 -36.43 -37.97
C PRO A 844 17.82 -37.90 -38.31
N PRO A 845 16.64 -38.41 -37.90
CA PRO A 845 16.32 -39.83 -38.03
C PRO A 845 16.08 -40.25 -39.49
N MET A 846 16.31 -41.55 -39.75
CA MET A 846 15.98 -42.20 -41.02
C MET A 846 14.45 -42.21 -41.27
N ASN A 847 14.04 -42.33 -42.53
CA ASN A 847 12.66 -42.62 -42.88
C ASN A 847 12.20 -43.96 -42.23
N PRO A 848 11.05 -44.00 -41.52
CA PRO A 848 10.53 -45.22 -40.88
C PRO A 848 10.41 -46.46 -41.80
N ASP A 849 10.13 -46.27 -43.09
CA ASP A 849 10.01 -47.38 -44.06
C ASP A 849 11.38 -47.98 -44.43
N GLU A 850 12.42 -47.16 -44.43
CA GLU A 850 13.80 -47.61 -44.64
C GLU A 850 14.35 -48.31 -43.39
N GLU A 851 13.99 -47.80 -42.21
CA GLU A 851 14.31 -48.41 -40.92
C GLU A 851 13.71 -49.82 -40.80
N LEU A 852 12.49 -50.04 -41.33
CA LEU A 852 11.85 -51.35 -41.36
C LEU A 852 12.60 -52.35 -42.27
N LYS A 853 13.04 -51.91 -43.45
CA LYS A 853 13.88 -52.72 -44.35
C LYS A 853 15.22 -53.09 -43.70
N PHE A 854 15.78 -52.17 -42.95
CA PHE A 854 17.03 -52.37 -42.21
C PHE A 854 16.90 -53.48 -41.16
N LEU A 855 15.85 -53.45 -40.34
CA LEU A 855 15.66 -54.43 -39.25
C LEU A 855 15.38 -55.85 -39.76
N GLY A 856 14.78 -56.00 -40.93
CA GLY A 856 14.68 -57.30 -41.61
C GLY A 856 16.05 -57.93 -41.92
N SER A 857 17.11 -57.11 -41.97
CA SER A 857 18.51 -57.54 -42.18
C SER A 857 19.29 -57.68 -40.87
N LEU A 858 18.67 -57.48 -39.70
CA LEU A 858 19.34 -57.54 -38.39
C LEU A 858 19.88 -58.94 -38.05
N SER A 859 19.26 -59.98 -38.61
CA SER A 859 19.77 -61.36 -38.55
C SER A 859 21.17 -61.48 -39.14
N GLN A 860 21.47 -60.75 -40.23
CA GLN A 860 22.78 -60.73 -40.86
C GLN A 860 23.81 -60.01 -39.99
N LEU A 861 23.42 -58.91 -39.31
CA LEU A 861 24.29 -58.19 -38.36
C LEU A 861 24.75 -59.08 -37.18
N LEU A 862 23.86 -59.96 -36.70
CA LEU A 862 24.20 -60.93 -35.65
C LEU A 862 25.26 -61.95 -36.10
N GLU A 863 25.31 -62.28 -37.40
CA GLU A 863 26.30 -63.21 -37.98
C GLU A 863 27.69 -62.59 -38.11
N VAL A 864 27.80 -61.26 -38.19
CA VAL A 864 29.07 -60.53 -38.37
C VAL A 864 29.57 -59.84 -37.09
N ARG A 865 28.97 -60.16 -35.93
CA ARG A 865 29.31 -59.63 -34.59
C ARG A 865 30.81 -59.62 -34.26
N ASP A 866 31.56 -60.58 -34.80
CA ASP A 866 33.00 -60.74 -34.52
C ASP A 866 33.87 -59.73 -35.30
N LYS A 867 33.28 -58.90 -36.16
CA LYS A 867 33.98 -57.91 -37.00
C LYS A 867 33.69 -56.45 -36.64
N LEU A 868 32.77 -56.16 -35.70
CA LEU A 868 32.36 -54.78 -35.35
C LEU A 868 33.32 -54.19 -34.31
N PHE A 869 33.92 -53.03 -34.62
CA PHE A 869 34.78 -52.27 -33.71
C PHE A 869 34.13 -50.94 -33.34
N LEU A 870 33.99 -50.65 -32.05
CA LEU A 870 33.48 -49.37 -31.56
C LEU A 870 34.68 -48.48 -31.17
N ILE A 871 34.76 -47.27 -31.74
CA ILE A 871 35.77 -46.28 -31.35
C ILE A 871 35.10 -45.18 -30.52
N GLU A 872 35.51 -45.10 -29.25
CA GLU A 872 35.21 -44.01 -28.33
C GLU A 872 35.97 -42.76 -28.79
N LEU A 873 35.25 -41.77 -29.34
CA LEU A 873 35.82 -40.48 -29.70
C LEU A 873 35.54 -39.40 -28.65
N ALA A 874 34.55 -39.58 -27.77
CA ALA A 874 34.09 -38.60 -26.80
C ALA A 874 33.88 -39.22 -25.40
N GLY A 875 34.02 -38.40 -24.34
CA GLY A 875 33.91 -38.84 -22.95
C GLY A 875 32.51 -38.70 -22.33
N ASN A 876 31.53 -38.28 -23.12
CA ASN A 876 30.26 -37.72 -22.66
C ASN A 876 29.32 -38.79 -22.06
N THR A 877 28.53 -38.38 -21.07
CA THR A 877 27.50 -39.22 -20.42
C THR A 877 26.10 -38.74 -20.79
N LEU A 878 25.23 -39.63 -21.28
CA LEU A 878 23.81 -39.37 -21.48
C LEU A 878 22.99 -40.16 -20.45
N GLN A 879 22.10 -39.47 -19.73
CA GLN A 879 21.17 -40.08 -18.78
C GLN A 879 19.73 -39.83 -19.22
N LEU A 880 18.98 -40.92 -19.39
CA LEU A 880 17.55 -40.93 -19.60
C LEU A 880 16.93 -41.49 -18.31
N VAL A 881 16.33 -40.64 -17.48
CA VAL A 881 15.81 -41.03 -16.16
C VAL A 881 14.33 -40.69 -16.02
N ASP A 882 13.50 -41.68 -15.70
CA ASP A 882 12.07 -41.51 -15.40
C ASP A 882 11.26 -40.80 -16.50
N ASN A 883 11.67 -40.91 -17.78
CA ASN A 883 10.97 -40.28 -18.89
C ASN A 883 9.85 -41.18 -19.46
N ARG A 884 8.88 -40.54 -20.12
CA ARG A 884 7.95 -41.19 -21.04
C ARG A 884 8.30 -40.79 -22.46
N LEU A 885 8.98 -41.68 -23.18
CA LEU A 885 9.46 -41.44 -24.54
C LEU A 885 8.59 -42.19 -25.54
N LEU A 886 8.32 -41.59 -26.68
CA LEU A 886 7.71 -42.32 -27.79
C LEU A 886 8.72 -43.31 -28.39
N LYS A 887 9.86 -42.79 -28.86
CA LYS A 887 10.92 -43.59 -29.51
C LYS A 887 12.29 -42.93 -29.38
N VAL A 888 13.33 -43.75 -29.19
CA VAL A 888 14.74 -43.33 -29.29
C VAL A 888 15.32 -43.85 -30.61
N THR A 889 15.92 -42.96 -31.40
CA THR A 889 16.37 -43.28 -32.75
C THR A 889 17.77 -42.71 -33.06
N MET A 890 18.35 -43.17 -34.16
CA MET A 890 19.70 -42.84 -34.63
C MET A 890 19.68 -42.51 -36.13
N PRO A 891 20.70 -41.79 -36.65
CA PRO A 891 20.72 -41.29 -38.02
C PRO A 891 20.94 -42.40 -39.05
N GLN A 892 20.46 -42.11 -40.25
CA GLN A 892 20.59 -43.00 -41.40
C GLN A 892 22.03 -43.41 -41.70
N VAL A 893 23.00 -42.49 -41.57
CA VAL A 893 24.42 -42.79 -41.85
C VAL A 893 24.96 -43.91 -40.96
N LEU A 894 24.61 -43.92 -39.68
CA LEU A 894 25.04 -44.97 -38.75
C LEU A 894 24.34 -46.30 -39.06
N TRP A 895 23.08 -46.27 -39.47
CA TRP A 895 22.39 -47.46 -39.95
C TRP A 895 23.02 -48.00 -41.24
N GLU A 896 23.32 -47.16 -42.22
CA GLU A 896 23.98 -47.57 -43.47
C GLU A 896 25.38 -48.15 -43.23
N GLN A 897 26.13 -47.58 -42.29
CA GLN A 897 27.41 -48.14 -41.86
C GLN A 897 27.24 -49.55 -41.29
N LEU A 898 26.26 -49.75 -40.40
CA LEU A 898 25.95 -51.08 -39.87
C LEU A 898 25.57 -52.07 -40.99
N LEU A 899 24.76 -51.67 -41.97
CA LEU A 899 24.42 -52.52 -43.13
C LEU A 899 25.64 -52.89 -43.98
N LYS A 900 26.51 -51.92 -44.28
CA LYS A 900 27.75 -52.17 -45.05
C LYS A 900 28.64 -53.19 -44.34
N ILE A 901 28.70 -53.12 -43.01
CA ILE A 901 29.39 -54.08 -42.16
C ILE A 901 28.71 -55.47 -42.25
N ALA A 902 27.38 -55.51 -42.20
CA ALA A 902 26.61 -56.75 -42.28
C ALA A 902 26.77 -57.49 -43.63
N GLN A 903 26.85 -56.75 -44.73
CA GLN A 903 26.94 -57.29 -46.09
C GLN A 903 28.37 -57.69 -46.52
N GLY A 904 29.35 -57.63 -45.60
CA GLY A 904 30.71 -58.12 -45.83
C GLY A 904 31.62 -57.23 -46.68
N GLY A 905 31.24 -55.97 -46.92
CA GLY A 905 31.95 -55.05 -47.81
C GLY A 905 33.16 -54.31 -47.20
N ALA A 906 33.40 -54.38 -45.89
CA ALA A 906 34.48 -53.65 -45.22
C ALA A 906 35.41 -54.59 -44.44
N THR A 907 36.72 -54.47 -44.69
CA THR A 907 37.76 -55.25 -43.99
C THR A 907 38.13 -54.70 -42.62
N ASP A 908 37.82 -53.42 -42.34
CA ASP A 908 37.96 -52.77 -41.03
C ASP A 908 36.68 -51.98 -40.72
N SER A 909 35.83 -52.55 -39.86
CA SER A 909 34.45 -52.11 -39.62
C SER A 909 34.34 -51.30 -38.33
N VAL A 910 34.73 -50.03 -38.39
CA VAL A 910 34.69 -49.08 -37.27
C VAL A 910 33.34 -48.35 -37.22
N LEU A 911 32.65 -48.41 -36.07
CA LEU A 911 31.49 -47.59 -35.75
C LEU A 911 31.89 -46.55 -34.67
N GLN A 912 31.63 -45.28 -34.96
CA GLN A 912 31.93 -44.18 -34.04
C GLN A 912 30.79 -43.99 -33.02
N ILE A 913 31.13 -43.82 -31.75
CA ILE A 913 30.16 -43.62 -30.66
C ILE A 913 30.31 -42.24 -30.03
N LEU A 914 29.18 -41.56 -29.76
CA LEU A 914 29.15 -40.20 -29.18
C LEU A 914 29.17 -40.19 -27.66
N PHE A 915 28.58 -41.20 -27.05
CA PHE A 915 28.45 -41.28 -25.60
C PHE A 915 29.35 -42.40 -25.11
N ARG A 916 30.24 -42.06 -24.18
CA ARG A 916 31.02 -43.05 -23.45
C ARG A 916 30.11 -43.87 -22.57
N GLU A 917 29.14 -43.23 -21.92
CA GLU A 917 28.20 -43.87 -21.02
C GLU A 917 26.77 -43.41 -21.32
N LEU A 918 25.86 -44.38 -21.41
CA LEU A 918 24.43 -44.17 -21.58
C LEU A 918 23.68 -44.89 -20.45
N ILE A 919 23.03 -44.13 -19.59
CA ILE A 919 22.22 -44.63 -18.49
C ILE A 919 20.76 -44.43 -18.86
N VAL A 920 20.00 -45.52 -18.94
CA VAL A 920 18.57 -45.52 -19.24
C VAL A 920 17.88 -46.16 -18.05
N GLN A 921 17.23 -45.37 -17.22
CA GLN A 921 16.63 -45.83 -15.97
C GLN A 921 15.18 -45.37 -15.80
N GLY A 922 14.28 -46.28 -15.42
CA GLY A 922 12.91 -45.93 -15.04
C GLY A 922 12.04 -45.38 -16.17
N ASN A 923 12.46 -45.50 -17.42
CA ASN A 923 11.73 -44.91 -18.55
C ASN A 923 10.61 -45.83 -19.04
N VAL A 924 9.58 -45.22 -19.62
CA VAL A 924 8.57 -45.90 -20.44
C VAL A 924 8.78 -45.50 -21.89
N ILE A 925 9.01 -46.48 -22.77
CA ILE A 925 9.27 -46.27 -24.19
C ILE A 925 8.18 -46.97 -24.98
N ALA A 926 7.35 -46.19 -25.68
CA ALA A 926 6.06 -46.65 -26.19
C ALA A 926 6.11 -47.41 -27.53
N GLU A 927 7.03 -47.04 -28.42
CA GLU A 927 7.21 -47.69 -29.73
C GLU A 927 8.35 -48.71 -29.70
N ASP A 928 8.33 -49.62 -30.67
CA ASP A 928 9.40 -50.58 -30.91
C ASP A 928 10.57 -49.97 -31.70
N ARG A 929 11.55 -50.79 -32.05
CA ARG A 929 12.67 -50.40 -32.94
C ARG A 929 13.51 -49.26 -32.39
N ASN A 930 13.65 -49.21 -31.06
CA ASN A 930 14.53 -48.25 -30.42
C ASN A 930 15.99 -48.56 -30.72
N ALA A 931 16.82 -47.53 -30.89
CA ALA A 931 18.24 -47.71 -31.15
C ALA A 931 19.08 -46.98 -30.12
N PHE A 932 19.93 -47.73 -29.43
CA PHE A 932 20.85 -47.22 -28.42
C PHE A 932 22.27 -47.59 -28.82
N VAL A 933 23.15 -46.59 -28.87
CA VAL A 933 24.56 -46.78 -29.20
C VAL A 933 25.37 -45.97 -28.20
N ALA A 934 26.32 -46.60 -27.50
CA ALA A 934 27.24 -45.96 -26.57
C ALA A 934 28.41 -46.91 -26.23
N GLY A 935 29.47 -46.43 -25.59
CA GLY A 935 30.57 -47.31 -25.14
C GLY A 935 30.11 -48.25 -24.03
N ARG A 936 29.41 -47.70 -23.04
CA ARG A 936 28.77 -48.43 -21.95
C ARG A 936 27.28 -48.10 -21.89
N ILE A 937 26.45 -49.12 -21.72
CA ILE A 937 25.01 -48.97 -21.58
C ILE A 937 24.54 -49.58 -20.26
N THR A 938 23.87 -48.80 -19.42
CA THR A 938 23.17 -49.30 -18.23
C THR A 938 21.67 -49.11 -18.45
N MET A 939 20.92 -50.20 -18.49
CA MET A 939 19.46 -50.19 -18.61
C MET A 939 18.83 -50.79 -17.36
N ALA A 940 18.13 -49.97 -16.56
CA ALA A 940 17.51 -50.42 -15.32
C ALA A 940 16.02 -50.02 -15.22
N ASN A 941 15.15 -50.98 -14.88
CA ASN A 941 13.74 -50.75 -14.56
C ASN A 941 12.96 -49.99 -15.66
N ASN A 942 13.30 -50.19 -16.94
CA ASN A 942 12.57 -49.56 -18.05
C ASN A 942 11.43 -50.46 -18.55
N ILE A 943 10.38 -49.84 -19.08
CA ILE A 943 9.27 -50.50 -19.77
C ILE A 943 9.37 -50.21 -21.26
N PHE A 944 9.45 -51.24 -22.08
CA PHE A 944 9.38 -51.17 -23.54
C PHE A 944 8.04 -51.77 -24.00
N ALA A 945 7.17 -50.95 -24.58
CA ALA A 945 5.91 -51.42 -25.14
C ALA A 945 6.11 -51.88 -26.60
N LYS A 946 5.39 -52.94 -27.01
CA LYS A 946 5.39 -53.41 -28.39
C LYS A 946 4.47 -52.54 -29.25
N SER A 947 4.95 -52.07 -30.39
CA SER A 947 4.08 -51.47 -31.41
C SER A 947 3.26 -52.58 -32.09
N PRO A 948 1.97 -52.38 -32.37
CA PRO A 948 1.15 -53.34 -33.11
C PRO A 948 1.57 -53.54 -34.58
N ARG A 949 2.60 -52.81 -35.06
CA ARG A 949 3.09 -52.85 -36.45
C ARG A 949 4.16 -53.93 -36.73
N ASP A 950 4.68 -54.63 -35.72
CA ASP A 950 5.83 -55.53 -35.90
C ASP A 950 5.54 -57.01 -35.59
N ASP A 951 5.73 -57.84 -36.62
CA ASP A 951 5.71 -59.30 -36.55
C ASP A 951 7.07 -59.88 -36.10
N LEU A 952 8.16 -59.09 -36.12
CA LEU A 952 9.51 -59.54 -35.76
C LEU A 952 9.74 -59.63 -34.23
N GLY A 953 8.99 -58.86 -33.44
CA GLY A 953 9.05 -58.87 -31.98
C GLY A 953 10.31 -58.20 -31.40
N ILE A 954 10.96 -57.30 -32.14
CA ILE A 954 12.20 -56.63 -31.72
C ILE A 954 11.87 -55.22 -31.18
N LEU A 955 11.89 -55.08 -29.86
CA LEU A 955 11.58 -53.81 -29.18
C LEU A 955 12.69 -52.74 -29.33
N GLY A 956 13.91 -53.17 -29.63
CA GLY A 956 15.03 -52.27 -29.88
C GLY A 956 16.37 -52.99 -29.96
N VAL A 957 17.41 -52.24 -30.32
CA VAL A 957 18.79 -52.68 -30.47
C VAL A 957 19.68 -51.78 -29.62
N ALA A 958 20.57 -52.41 -28.85
CA ALA A 958 21.59 -51.72 -28.05
C ALA A 958 22.98 -52.19 -28.48
N ILE A 959 23.83 -51.25 -28.91
CA ILE A 959 25.19 -51.50 -29.40
C ILE A 959 26.18 -50.83 -28.44
N ALA A 960 26.99 -51.64 -27.75
CA ALA A 960 27.98 -51.15 -26.79
C ALA A 960 29.15 -52.11 -26.58
N HIS A 961 30.27 -51.59 -26.04
CA HIS A 961 31.39 -52.43 -25.57
C HIS A 961 30.99 -53.24 -24.34
N SER A 962 30.26 -52.63 -23.41
CA SER A 962 29.73 -53.29 -22.21
C SER A 962 28.32 -52.82 -21.92
N ALA A 963 27.43 -53.72 -21.50
CA ALA A 963 26.08 -53.35 -21.12
C ALA A 963 25.56 -54.13 -19.92
N VAL A 964 24.79 -53.46 -19.06
CA VAL A 964 24.11 -54.02 -17.88
C VAL A 964 22.61 -53.83 -18.04
N TYR A 965 21.84 -54.90 -17.82
CA TYR A 965 20.38 -54.89 -17.91
C TYR A 965 19.79 -55.43 -16.61
N THR A 966 18.95 -54.66 -15.93
CA THR A 966 18.35 -55.06 -14.65
C THR A 966 16.90 -54.61 -14.57
N GLY A 967 15.95 -55.53 -14.34
CA GLY A 967 14.55 -55.16 -14.10
C GLY A 967 13.81 -54.53 -15.30
N ASN A 968 14.35 -54.61 -16.52
CA ASN A 968 13.66 -54.10 -17.70
C ASN A 968 12.52 -55.05 -18.12
N GLN A 969 11.38 -54.49 -18.50
CA GLN A 969 10.18 -55.23 -18.91
C GLN A 969 9.83 -54.90 -20.36
N GLY A 970 9.54 -55.94 -21.15
CA GLY A 970 8.87 -55.82 -22.45
C GLY A 970 7.38 -56.18 -22.30
N GLN A 971 6.47 -55.37 -22.86
CA GLN A 971 5.03 -55.65 -22.85
C GLN A 971 4.59 -56.19 -24.24
N GLY A 972 4.13 -57.45 -24.31
CA GLY A 972 3.62 -58.14 -25.51
C GLY A 972 3.02 -59.53 -25.20
N ASP A 973 2.46 -60.23 -26.20
CA ASP A 973 1.85 -61.58 -26.09
C ASP A 973 2.75 -62.61 -25.38
N GLU A 974 2.18 -63.75 -24.92
CA GLU A 974 2.76 -64.80 -24.05
C GLU A 974 4.20 -65.29 -24.39
N ASN A 975 4.78 -64.90 -25.53
CA ASN A 975 6.13 -65.21 -26.00
C ASN A 975 7.11 -64.01 -26.11
N ALA A 976 6.77 -62.81 -25.62
CA ALA A 976 7.65 -61.64 -25.68
C ALA A 976 8.92 -61.82 -24.81
N ARG A 977 9.98 -62.39 -25.39
CA ARG A 977 11.30 -62.54 -24.75
C ARG A 977 12.18 -61.33 -25.06
N LEU A 978 12.56 -60.58 -24.03
CA LEU A 978 13.65 -59.59 -24.13
C LEU A 978 14.98 -60.34 -24.30
N THR A 979 15.39 -60.60 -25.54
CA THR A 979 16.66 -61.28 -25.81
C THR A 979 17.79 -60.26 -25.91
N VAL A 980 18.60 -60.15 -24.85
CA VAL A 980 19.81 -59.31 -24.86
C VAL A 980 20.96 -60.08 -25.52
N ARG A 981 21.51 -59.57 -26.63
CA ARG A 981 22.70 -60.15 -27.31
C ARG A 981 23.79 -59.09 -27.51
N HIS A 982 25.00 -59.37 -27.03
CA HIS A 982 26.18 -58.49 -27.18
C HIS A 982 26.86 -58.63 -28.56
N LEU A 983 27.33 -57.51 -29.13
CA LEU A 983 27.78 -57.41 -30.53
C LEU A 983 29.26 -56.97 -30.76
N ALA A 984 30.13 -56.81 -29.76
CA ALA A 984 31.49 -56.25 -29.96
C ALA A 984 32.64 -56.97 -29.20
N ARG A 985 33.89 -56.92 -29.75
CA ARG A 985 35.14 -57.49 -29.17
C ARG A 985 36.29 -56.45 -29.13
N PHE A 986 37.22 -56.61 -28.18
CA PHE A 986 38.45 -55.80 -28.05
C PHE A 986 39.52 -56.13 -29.11
N PRO A 987 40.27 -55.14 -29.66
CA PRO A 987 41.54 -55.37 -30.35
C PRO A 987 42.60 -55.88 -29.36
N ARG A 988 43.42 -56.87 -29.75
CA ARG A 988 44.48 -57.43 -28.91
C ARG A 988 45.72 -56.53 -28.72
N ASP A 989 45.81 -55.40 -29.43
CA ASP A 989 47.06 -54.60 -29.49
C ASP A 989 47.00 -53.20 -28.84
N ILE A 990 45.99 -52.90 -28.02
CA ILE A 990 45.97 -51.71 -27.17
C ILE A 990 45.71 -52.14 -25.73
N ARG A 991 46.75 -52.13 -24.89
CA ARG A 991 46.68 -52.55 -23.47
C ARG A 991 45.79 -51.59 -22.66
N PRO A 992 44.74 -52.05 -21.96
CA PRO A 992 44.11 -51.30 -20.88
C PRO A 992 44.56 -51.83 -19.50
N TYR A 993 44.60 -50.94 -18.53
CA TYR A 993 44.69 -51.26 -17.10
C TYR A 993 43.48 -52.10 -16.65
N ALA A 994 43.71 -52.97 -15.65
CA ALA A 994 42.84 -54.00 -15.06
C ALA A 994 41.39 -53.55 -14.70
N ALA A 995 40.35 -54.39 -14.50
CA ALA A 995 40.23 -55.79 -14.11
C ALA A 995 38.82 -56.41 -14.43
N ILE A 996 38.83 -57.71 -14.73
CA ILE A 996 37.89 -58.86 -14.51
C ILE A 996 36.51 -58.60 -13.82
N ASN A 997 35.38 -59.02 -14.43
CA ASN A 997 34.58 -60.21 -13.99
C ASN A 997 33.39 -60.62 -14.89
N HIS A 998 33.00 -61.88 -14.73
CA HIS A 998 32.16 -62.76 -15.55
C HIS A 998 30.71 -62.35 -15.87
N GLY A 999 30.22 -62.89 -17.00
CA GLY A 999 28.86 -62.72 -17.50
C GLY A 999 27.76 -63.42 -16.72
N PHE A 1000 26.56 -62.87 -16.88
CA PHE A 1000 25.29 -63.49 -16.52
C PHE A 1000 24.41 -63.51 -17.76
N THR A 1001 24.00 -64.72 -18.16
CA THR A 1001 22.94 -64.95 -19.13
C THR A 1001 21.63 -65.05 -18.34
N LEU A 1002 20.71 -64.11 -18.51
CA LEU A 1002 19.33 -64.24 -18.06
C LEU A 1002 18.45 -64.37 -19.32
N THR A 1003 17.88 -65.57 -19.48
CA THR A 1003 16.86 -65.93 -20.49
C THR A 1003 15.50 -65.37 -20.15
#